data_AF-A0A8S1IL53-F1
#
_entry.id   AF-A0A8S1IL53-F1
#
_cell.length_a   1.000
_cell.length_b   1.000
_cell.length_c   1.000
_cell.angle_alpha   90.00
_cell.angle_beta   90.00
_cell.angle_gamma   90.00
#
_symmetry.space_group_name_H-M   'P 1'
#
loop_
_entity.id
_entity.type
_entity.pdbx_description
1 polymer ?
#
loop_
_entity_poly.entity_id
_entity_poly.type
_entity_poly.pdbx_seq_one_letter_code
_entity_poly.pdbx_strand_id
1 'polypeptide(L)'
;MQEPEDRHTGRFAMLAFGILGALYVATAAQHIIGTDNGEFVLLSELGGVAHSPGYPSYVLYLRAMSWIPGASAAHSAALATALLGWLASVTLWFASRAWGAGSKAALAAACLFGLNTEVWLVSTHAEAFAPNALLAALILLFSAPDAPLKAIKRVALLGLIAGLAISNHHSAVLMAPVGLYGVAQGINEARQRAWLSLLVGAGALISGLLPYATFPLYDPSSAFVWGDFQTSAQVLSHFLREEYGTGKLGPGGAPAPLLHIPFFISEVISASLVAGALSIALGFLALRTREQTSRIGIACLVGTFLLCGPIFIGLFNLELTATTHDVIKRFHVLPMVPASILAAWGIDMAFERGWLTNKRMLAAMLALFITGSVLGIRHTRSRYTPAMELYAEHVLATAPKDAVILGTGTHRFLLMEVARRLDKQRPDILFLEMHMLGRDWYVERIKSRSGLDIPFLNRDPKTGAARIDTPRLRAVLEQSGRPFFLTDRFAPNRFTSDELTPHGVLWRVGPSTTPAPELVAANRARFESLSLPVPMPTAESDGWSWTLYVEYGQLWANLEILRALRERGFAVTVATRHPFAPAMTRIDLLDPETFSGADNFDVVIDAADALMAPPDELIAYCLEQGHLFIETTSDPETIERLTDRFHGTHEEHAGVLVLGAGIFTGLSNLVGAAAIRQLSTNTTSSIEGGKLELGIRVSPLSRGGQGMVKLIPHLLALETIRYEHGERVAEQGISKGPRLPFYEKPHGTVALPLAEPPMLAASTGVENIACYMSPAPSILRFAFLLTPAFILTSRPFTLLLLLWFTILRRLLLRWRSSPVEITARATSESGQTHVVKLRAEDGMQSAGDAVALLVEDLARATPEAGVYMIDEVTQLDAIASSMPGVKFATE
;
A
#
# COMPACT_ATOMS: atom_id res chain seq x y z
N MET A 1 -18.73 -43.15 34.26
CA MET A 1 -18.30 -43.96 33.11
C MET A 1 -18.26 -43.03 31.92
N GLN A 2 -17.07 -42.63 31.44
CA GLN A 2 -16.96 -41.90 30.16
C GLN A 2 -17.26 -42.89 29.03
N GLU A 3 -18.20 -42.56 28.16
CA GLU A 3 -18.54 -43.40 27.00
C GLU A 3 -17.29 -43.64 26.12
N PRO A 4 -17.15 -44.82 25.50
CA PRO A 4 -16.00 -45.16 24.65
C PRO A 4 -15.72 -44.12 23.54
N GLU A 5 -16.76 -43.46 23.02
CA GLU A 5 -16.67 -42.47 21.95
C GLU A 5 -15.93 -41.19 22.37
N ASP A 6 -16.07 -40.78 23.63
CA ASP A 6 -15.41 -39.59 24.19
C ASP A 6 -13.89 -39.82 24.36
N ARG A 7 -13.48 -41.05 24.67
CA ARG A 7 -12.06 -41.42 24.82
C ARG A 7 -11.32 -41.42 23.48
N HIS A 8 -11.96 -41.86 22.40
CA HIS A 8 -11.37 -41.80 21.06
C HIS A 8 -11.26 -40.36 20.57
N THR A 9 -12.30 -39.55 20.76
CA THR A 9 -12.29 -38.13 20.34
C THR A 9 -11.25 -37.32 21.10
N GLY A 10 -11.02 -37.60 22.39
CA GLY A 10 -9.95 -36.98 23.17
C GLY A 10 -8.54 -37.24 22.59
N ARG A 11 -8.26 -38.46 22.09
CA ARG A 11 -6.98 -38.77 21.42
C ARG A 11 -6.81 -38.00 20.11
N PHE A 12 -7.86 -37.91 19.31
CA PHE A 12 -7.84 -37.10 18.08
C PHE A 12 -7.66 -35.61 18.36
N ALA A 13 -8.30 -35.09 19.41
CA ALA A 13 -8.13 -33.70 19.84
C ALA A 13 -6.67 -33.42 20.24
N MET A 14 -6.04 -34.30 21.04
CA MET A 14 -4.62 -34.15 21.39
C MET A 14 -3.71 -34.13 20.17
N LEU A 15 -3.94 -35.02 19.19
CA LEU A 15 -3.16 -35.03 17.95
C LEU A 15 -3.39 -33.76 17.12
N ALA A 16 -4.65 -33.35 16.93
CA ALA A 16 -5.00 -32.17 16.15
C ALA A 16 -4.41 -30.89 16.75
N PHE A 17 -4.54 -30.70 18.07
CA PHE A 17 -3.95 -29.55 18.75
C PHE A 17 -2.42 -29.64 18.84
N GLY A 18 -1.84 -30.84 18.92
CA GLY A 18 -0.39 -31.03 18.82
C GLY A 18 0.15 -30.59 17.46
N ILE A 19 -0.54 -30.94 16.37
CA ILE A 19 -0.20 -30.48 15.01
C ILE A 19 -0.39 -28.96 14.90
N LEU A 20 -1.52 -28.41 15.36
CA LEU A 20 -1.76 -26.97 15.29
C LEU A 20 -0.68 -26.18 16.03
N GLY A 21 -0.34 -26.59 17.27
CA GLY A 21 0.72 -25.95 18.04
C GLY A 21 2.09 -26.06 17.37
N ALA A 22 2.43 -27.23 16.83
CA ALA A 22 3.67 -27.42 16.08
C ALA A 22 3.75 -26.52 14.83
N LEU A 23 2.62 -26.34 14.12
CA LEU A 23 2.56 -25.45 12.97
C LEU A 23 2.67 -23.98 13.37
N TYR A 24 2.01 -23.54 14.45
CA TYR A 24 2.17 -22.18 14.96
C TYR A 24 3.63 -21.89 15.33
N VAL A 25 4.30 -22.81 16.04
CA VAL A 25 5.73 -22.69 16.36
C VAL A 25 6.59 -22.66 15.10
N ALA A 26 6.37 -23.59 14.16
CA ALA A 26 7.14 -23.69 12.90
C ALA A 26 6.87 -22.55 11.91
N THR A 27 5.87 -21.72 12.18
CA THR A 27 5.52 -20.55 11.36
C THR A 27 5.57 -19.25 12.14
N ALA A 28 6.00 -19.27 13.41
CA ALA A 28 6.18 -18.04 14.18
C ALA A 28 7.17 -17.11 13.47
N ALA A 29 6.81 -15.84 13.37
CA ALA A 29 7.54 -14.84 12.63
C ALA A 29 8.93 -14.65 13.22
N GLN A 30 9.96 -14.76 12.37
CA GLN A 30 11.34 -14.49 12.76
C GLN A 30 11.71 -13.01 12.64
N HIS A 31 10.85 -12.25 11.96
CA HIS A 31 11.06 -10.87 11.57
C HIS A 31 9.90 -9.99 12.02
N ILE A 32 10.14 -8.69 12.06
CA ILE A 32 9.15 -7.65 12.32
C ILE A 32 8.26 -7.49 11.09
N ILE A 33 6.94 -7.54 11.28
CA ILE A 33 5.98 -7.56 10.15
C ILE A 33 5.31 -6.19 9.93
N GLY A 34 5.31 -5.30 10.92
CA GLY A 34 4.67 -4.00 10.80
C GLY A 34 4.43 -3.28 12.12
N THR A 35 3.54 -2.27 12.08
CA THR A 35 3.23 -1.27 13.11
C THR A 35 3.52 -1.67 14.56
N ASP A 36 2.53 -2.24 15.24
CA ASP A 36 2.49 -2.44 16.68
C ASP A 36 3.33 -3.66 17.07
N ASN A 37 3.59 -4.55 16.10
CA ASN A 37 4.48 -5.67 16.28
C ASN A 37 5.87 -5.21 16.73
N GLY A 38 6.45 -4.17 16.10
CA GLY A 38 7.72 -3.60 16.54
C GLY A 38 7.68 -3.08 17.98
N GLU A 39 6.54 -2.52 18.42
CA GLU A 39 6.37 -2.06 19.80
C GLU A 39 6.34 -3.23 20.79
N PHE A 40 5.56 -4.28 20.50
CA PHE A 40 5.47 -5.45 21.37
C PHE A 40 6.79 -6.22 21.46
N VAL A 41 7.58 -6.23 20.38
CA VAL A 41 8.95 -6.78 20.40
C VAL A 41 9.86 -5.92 21.28
N LEU A 42 9.77 -4.59 21.19
CA LEU A 42 10.53 -3.70 22.07
C LEU A 42 10.15 -3.89 23.55
N LEU A 43 8.86 -4.02 23.82
CA LEU A 43 8.31 -4.19 25.16
C LEU A 43 8.54 -5.58 25.77
N SER A 44 8.69 -6.64 24.96
CA SER A 44 9.04 -7.97 25.49
C SER A 44 10.43 -7.96 26.14
N GLU A 45 11.36 -7.21 25.55
CA GLU A 45 12.75 -7.14 26.01
C GLU A 45 13.01 -6.04 27.05
N LEU A 46 12.38 -4.88 26.91
CA LEU A 46 12.62 -3.74 27.80
C LEU A 46 11.57 -3.59 28.91
N GLY A 47 10.37 -4.16 28.72
CA GLY A 47 9.18 -3.77 29.48
C GLY A 47 8.77 -2.32 29.23
N GLY A 48 7.68 -1.92 29.87
CA GLY A 48 7.18 -0.56 29.83
C GLY A 48 5.70 -0.46 29.49
N VAL A 49 5.32 0.58 28.75
CA VAL A 49 3.92 0.91 28.43
C VAL A 49 3.79 1.17 26.93
N ALA A 50 2.90 0.41 26.28
CA ALA A 50 2.57 0.59 24.87
C ALA A 50 1.68 1.83 24.64
N HIS A 51 1.47 2.20 23.37
CA HIS A 51 0.47 3.19 22.97
C HIS A 51 -0.94 2.85 23.47
N SER A 52 -1.82 3.86 23.57
CA SER A 52 -3.11 3.70 24.27
C SER A 52 -3.97 2.58 23.66
N PRO A 53 -4.53 1.67 24.48
CA PRO A 53 -4.68 1.77 25.94
C PRO A 53 -3.51 1.20 26.76
N GLY A 54 -2.42 0.77 26.14
CA GLY A 54 -1.17 0.34 26.80
C GLY A 54 -1.02 -1.17 27.01
N TYR A 55 -2.07 -1.96 26.79
CA TYR A 55 -2.04 -3.44 26.76
C TYR A 55 -1.28 -4.11 27.93
N PRO A 56 -1.37 -3.62 29.19
CA PRO A 56 -0.46 -4.04 30.27
C PRO A 56 -0.49 -5.54 30.57
N SER A 57 -1.64 -6.22 30.46
CA SER A 57 -1.71 -7.68 30.64
C SER A 57 -0.79 -8.42 29.68
N TYR A 58 -0.77 -7.99 28.41
CA TYR A 58 0.01 -8.63 27.37
C TYR A 58 1.50 -8.29 27.47
N VAL A 59 1.82 -7.03 27.77
CA VAL A 59 3.21 -6.60 27.98
C VAL A 59 3.85 -7.37 29.13
N LEU A 60 3.14 -7.53 30.26
CA LEU A 60 3.63 -8.33 31.39
C LEU A 60 3.81 -9.80 31.01
N TYR A 61 2.89 -10.36 30.22
CA TYR A 61 3.01 -11.71 29.70
C TYR A 61 4.26 -11.87 28.81
N LEU A 62 4.45 -10.99 27.83
CA LEU A 62 5.62 -11.02 26.95
C LEU A 62 6.91 -10.88 27.75
N ARG A 63 6.94 -9.98 28.74
CA ARG A 63 8.10 -9.81 29.61
C ARG A 63 8.42 -11.08 30.39
N ALA A 64 7.40 -11.75 30.92
CA ALA A 64 7.55 -13.03 31.61
C ALA A 64 7.99 -14.18 30.68
N MET A 65 7.77 -14.05 29.37
CA MET A 65 8.13 -15.04 28.34
C MET A 65 9.40 -14.69 27.57
N SER A 66 10.08 -13.59 27.91
CA SER A 66 11.32 -13.15 27.23
C SER A 66 12.49 -14.16 27.31
N TRP A 67 12.40 -15.17 28.18
CA TRP A 67 13.39 -16.25 28.27
C TRP A 67 13.28 -17.30 27.16
N ILE A 68 12.21 -17.29 26.35
CA ILE A 68 12.04 -18.22 25.23
C ILE A 68 13.20 -18.01 24.23
N PRO A 69 13.95 -19.06 23.86
CA PRO A 69 15.10 -18.94 22.96
C PRO A 69 14.64 -18.90 21.49
N GLY A 70 14.15 -17.75 21.05
CA GLY A 70 13.91 -17.45 19.64
C GLY A 70 15.20 -17.16 18.86
N ALA A 71 15.05 -17.08 17.54
CA ALA A 71 16.16 -16.70 16.63
C ALA A 71 16.46 -15.19 16.67
N SER A 72 15.48 -14.41 17.12
CA SER A 72 15.49 -12.96 17.28
C SER A 72 14.51 -12.60 18.41
N ALA A 73 14.54 -11.36 18.90
CA ALA A 73 13.53 -10.87 19.85
C ALA A 73 12.11 -10.96 19.26
N ALA A 74 11.97 -10.66 17.95
CA ALA A 74 10.72 -10.83 17.22
C ALA A 74 10.22 -12.29 17.27
N HIS A 75 11.14 -13.25 17.06
CA HIS A 75 10.81 -14.67 17.11
C HIS A 75 10.40 -15.13 18.52
N SER A 76 11.12 -14.71 19.56
CA SER A 76 10.78 -15.06 20.95
C SER A 76 9.39 -14.56 21.33
N ALA A 77 9.08 -13.30 20.99
CA ALA A 77 7.77 -12.71 21.25
C ALA A 77 6.66 -13.38 20.40
N ALA A 78 6.95 -13.74 19.15
CA ALA A 78 6.03 -14.50 18.30
C ALA A 78 5.72 -15.90 18.87
N LEU A 79 6.73 -16.61 19.38
CA LEU A 79 6.55 -17.92 20.01
C LEU A 79 5.70 -17.84 21.30
N ALA A 80 5.91 -16.81 22.12
CA ALA A 80 5.05 -16.54 23.27
C ALA A 80 3.60 -16.31 22.81
N THR A 81 3.40 -15.52 21.76
CA THR A 81 2.05 -15.22 21.24
C THR A 81 1.37 -16.44 20.63
N ALA A 82 2.13 -17.31 19.97
CA ALA A 82 1.67 -18.58 19.41
C ALA A 82 1.08 -19.49 20.49
N LEU A 83 1.66 -19.51 21.70
CA LEU A 83 1.11 -20.26 22.82
C LEU A 83 -0.30 -19.76 23.18
N LEU A 84 -0.53 -18.44 23.19
CA LEU A 84 -1.83 -17.86 23.51
C LEU A 84 -2.88 -18.18 22.45
N GLY A 85 -2.53 -18.05 21.17
CA GLY A 85 -3.41 -18.42 20.06
C GLY A 85 -3.79 -19.91 20.09
N TRP A 86 -2.81 -20.78 20.34
CA TRP A 86 -3.04 -22.22 20.48
C TRP A 86 -3.97 -22.55 21.66
N LEU A 87 -3.74 -21.93 22.83
CA LEU A 87 -4.60 -22.06 23.99
C LEU A 87 -6.03 -21.54 23.71
N ALA A 88 -6.19 -20.49 22.89
CA ALA A 88 -7.51 -20.00 22.50
C ALA A 88 -8.28 -21.07 21.72
N SER A 89 -7.64 -21.74 20.74
CA SER A 89 -8.26 -22.84 19.99
C SER A 89 -8.64 -24.02 20.88
N VAL A 90 -7.75 -24.43 21.80
CA VAL A 90 -8.02 -25.50 22.77
C VAL A 90 -9.20 -25.13 23.68
N THR A 91 -9.23 -23.88 24.16
CA THR A 91 -10.30 -23.37 25.02
C THR A 91 -11.63 -23.35 24.29
N LEU A 92 -11.65 -22.99 22.99
CA LEU A 92 -12.86 -23.00 22.17
C LEU A 92 -13.44 -24.40 21.95
N TRP A 93 -12.61 -25.45 21.91
CA TRP A 93 -13.12 -26.83 21.92
C TRP A 93 -13.91 -27.13 23.19
N PHE A 94 -13.34 -26.80 24.36
CA PHE A 94 -14.05 -26.95 25.63
C PHE A 94 -15.28 -26.06 25.73
N ALA A 95 -15.20 -24.81 25.28
CA ALA A 95 -16.33 -23.87 25.29
C ALA A 95 -17.47 -24.43 24.44
N SER A 96 -17.19 -24.85 23.20
CA SER A 96 -18.20 -25.42 22.30
C SER A 96 -18.92 -26.61 22.93
N ARG A 97 -18.18 -27.51 23.60
CA ARG A 97 -18.78 -28.63 24.35
C ARG A 97 -19.64 -28.16 25.52
N ALA A 98 -19.18 -27.19 26.29
CA ALA A 98 -19.93 -26.64 27.42
C ALA A 98 -21.22 -25.90 26.97
N TRP A 99 -21.26 -25.45 25.72
CA TRP A 99 -22.45 -24.90 25.03
C TRP A 99 -23.31 -25.97 24.34
N GLY A 100 -23.03 -27.26 24.59
CA GLY A 100 -23.86 -28.39 24.14
C GLY A 100 -23.54 -28.91 22.74
N ALA A 101 -22.39 -28.55 22.16
CA ALA A 101 -21.96 -29.14 20.88
C ALA A 101 -21.32 -30.53 21.08
N GLY A 102 -21.50 -31.42 20.10
CA GLY A 102 -20.87 -32.73 20.06
C GLY A 102 -19.34 -32.61 19.98
N SER A 103 -18.61 -33.56 20.59
CA SER A 103 -17.14 -33.44 20.72
C SER A 103 -16.40 -33.37 19.38
N LYS A 104 -16.92 -34.02 18.33
CA LYS A 104 -16.35 -33.98 16.97
C LYS A 104 -16.59 -32.63 16.29
N ALA A 105 -17.80 -32.08 16.39
CA ALA A 105 -18.14 -30.79 15.82
C ALA A 105 -17.42 -29.64 16.54
N ALA A 106 -17.33 -29.71 17.87
CA ALA A 106 -16.53 -28.80 18.68
C ALA A 106 -15.05 -28.81 18.25
N LEU A 107 -14.47 -30.00 18.01
CA LEU A 107 -13.08 -30.11 17.57
C LEU A 107 -12.91 -29.51 16.17
N ALA A 108 -13.82 -29.80 15.24
CA ALA A 108 -13.79 -29.25 13.89
C ALA A 108 -13.90 -27.72 13.89
N ALA A 109 -14.81 -27.14 14.68
CA ALA A 109 -14.97 -25.70 14.82
C ALA A 109 -13.74 -25.02 15.43
N ALA A 110 -13.14 -25.62 16.47
CA ALA A 110 -11.90 -25.13 17.06
C ALA A 110 -10.71 -25.17 16.08
N CYS A 111 -10.60 -26.23 15.27
CA CYS A 111 -9.62 -26.30 14.19
C CYS A 111 -9.88 -25.27 13.10
N LEU A 112 -11.14 -25.05 12.69
CA LEU A 112 -11.51 -23.99 11.75
C LEU A 112 -11.12 -22.60 12.25
N PHE A 113 -11.29 -22.34 13.54
CA PHE A 113 -10.84 -21.11 14.17
C PHE A 113 -9.31 -21.00 14.12
N GLY A 114 -8.57 -22.01 14.59
CA GLY A 114 -7.11 -21.96 14.64
C GLY A 114 -6.44 -21.92 13.26
N LEU A 115 -7.05 -22.50 12.24
CA LEU A 115 -6.55 -22.52 10.86
C LEU A 115 -7.07 -21.38 9.99
N ASN A 116 -7.94 -20.51 10.52
CA ASN A 116 -8.34 -19.29 9.84
C ASN A 116 -7.13 -18.37 9.62
N THR A 117 -7.01 -17.77 8.43
CA THR A 117 -5.84 -16.96 8.06
C THR A 117 -5.58 -15.79 9.01
N GLU A 118 -6.62 -15.07 9.45
CA GLU A 118 -6.45 -13.90 10.33
C GLU A 118 -6.11 -14.31 11.77
N VAL A 119 -6.74 -15.38 12.26
CA VAL A 119 -6.40 -15.97 13.57
C VAL A 119 -4.96 -16.49 13.56
N TRP A 120 -4.57 -17.18 12.48
CA TRP A 120 -3.20 -17.67 12.29
C TRP A 120 -2.22 -16.52 12.32
N LEU A 121 -2.48 -15.49 11.51
CA LEU A 121 -1.65 -14.30 11.40
C LEU A 121 -1.41 -13.69 12.79
N VAL A 122 -2.45 -13.27 13.51
CA VAL A 122 -2.27 -12.63 14.84
C VAL A 122 -1.74 -13.55 15.93
N SER A 123 -1.74 -14.87 15.71
CA SER A 123 -1.17 -15.85 16.64
C SER A 123 0.31 -16.10 16.38
N THR A 124 0.82 -15.80 15.18
CA THR A 124 2.19 -16.15 14.78
C THR A 124 3.15 -14.96 14.75
N HIS A 125 2.74 -13.81 15.28
CA HIS A 125 3.62 -12.69 15.58
C HIS A 125 3.11 -11.93 16.82
N ALA A 126 3.97 -11.11 17.43
CA ALA A 126 3.62 -10.41 18.66
C ALA A 126 2.53 -9.35 18.42
N GLU A 127 1.31 -9.64 18.88
CA GLU A 127 0.11 -8.81 18.76
C GLU A 127 -0.87 -9.02 19.91
N ALA A 128 -1.62 -7.98 20.28
CA ALA A 128 -2.57 -8.02 21.41
C ALA A 128 -3.87 -8.81 21.13
N PHE A 129 -4.08 -9.29 19.90
CA PHE A 129 -5.31 -9.94 19.48
C PHE A 129 -5.37 -11.44 19.84
N ALA A 130 -4.25 -12.16 19.85
CA ALA A 130 -4.19 -13.54 20.33
C ALA A 130 -4.53 -13.70 21.83
N PRO A 131 -3.96 -12.91 22.77
CA PRO A 131 -4.42 -12.93 24.16
C PRO A 131 -5.89 -12.51 24.30
N ASN A 132 -6.35 -11.55 23.50
CA ASN A 132 -7.76 -11.15 23.51
C ASN A 132 -8.69 -12.31 23.12
N ALA A 133 -8.31 -13.08 22.09
CA ALA A 133 -9.04 -14.26 21.66
C ALA A 133 -9.09 -15.34 22.76
N LEU A 134 -7.97 -15.60 23.44
CA LEU A 134 -7.93 -16.54 24.57
C LEU A 134 -8.84 -16.08 25.72
N LEU A 135 -8.76 -14.82 26.13
CA LEU A 135 -9.58 -14.27 27.22
C LEU A 135 -11.06 -14.29 26.86
N ALA A 136 -11.42 -13.96 25.61
CA ALA A 136 -12.79 -14.08 25.10
C ALA A 136 -13.27 -15.54 25.06
N ALA A 137 -12.43 -16.49 24.66
CA ALA A 137 -12.76 -17.92 24.67
C ALA A 137 -12.98 -18.45 26.09
N LEU A 138 -12.19 -17.99 27.07
CA LEU A 138 -12.40 -18.31 28.48
C LEU A 138 -13.71 -17.71 29.01
N ILE A 139 -14.05 -16.46 28.64
CA ILE A 139 -15.36 -15.88 28.96
C ILE A 139 -16.49 -16.78 28.40
N LEU A 140 -16.40 -17.22 27.14
CA LEU A 140 -17.39 -18.15 26.58
C LEU A 140 -17.48 -19.48 27.34
N LEU A 141 -16.35 -20.09 27.67
CA LEU A 141 -16.32 -21.35 28.42
C LEU A 141 -17.00 -21.23 29.78
N PHE A 142 -16.67 -20.19 30.55
CA PHE A 142 -17.24 -19.99 31.88
C PHE A 142 -18.63 -19.34 31.87
N SER A 143 -19.08 -18.80 30.74
CA SER A 143 -20.46 -18.36 30.53
C SER A 143 -21.41 -19.44 30.02
N ALA A 144 -20.88 -20.58 29.60
CA ALA A 144 -21.66 -21.69 29.09
C ALA A 144 -22.64 -22.29 30.14
N PRO A 145 -23.78 -22.86 29.73
CA PRO A 145 -24.67 -23.58 30.65
C PRO A 145 -23.96 -24.68 31.44
N ASP A 146 -23.12 -25.48 30.76
CA ASP A 146 -22.33 -26.54 31.38
C ASP A 146 -20.89 -26.11 31.70
N ALA A 147 -20.73 -24.86 32.17
CA ALA A 147 -19.42 -24.36 32.58
C ALA A 147 -18.77 -25.26 33.66
N PRO A 148 -17.45 -25.48 33.62
CA PRO A 148 -16.75 -26.40 34.53
C PRO A 148 -16.66 -25.89 35.98
N LEU A 149 -16.84 -24.58 36.18
CA LEU A 149 -16.97 -23.96 37.51
C LEU A 149 -18.36 -23.40 37.70
N LYS A 150 -18.86 -23.48 38.93
CA LYS A 150 -20.21 -23.05 39.33
C LYS A 150 -20.18 -22.06 40.50
N ALA A 151 -21.31 -21.42 40.75
CA ALA A 151 -21.58 -20.52 41.87
C ALA A 151 -20.55 -19.39 42.00
N ILE A 152 -20.12 -19.07 43.23
CA ILE A 152 -19.18 -17.99 43.53
C ILE A 152 -17.84 -18.10 42.76
N LYS A 153 -17.33 -19.31 42.53
CA LYS A 153 -16.07 -19.54 41.81
C LYS A 153 -16.19 -19.13 40.34
N ARG A 154 -17.35 -19.40 39.74
CA ARG A 154 -17.69 -18.98 38.38
C ARG A 154 -17.70 -17.47 38.25
N VAL A 155 -18.39 -16.78 39.17
CA VAL A 155 -18.48 -15.31 39.18
C VAL A 155 -17.11 -14.66 39.44
N ALA A 156 -16.34 -15.19 40.39
CA ALA A 156 -14.98 -14.73 40.68
C ALA A 156 -14.07 -14.83 39.46
N LEU A 157 -14.06 -15.99 38.80
CA LEU A 157 -13.20 -16.22 37.65
C LEU A 157 -13.62 -15.38 36.44
N LEU A 158 -14.92 -15.26 36.16
CA LEU A 158 -15.42 -14.36 35.12
C LEU A 158 -15.04 -12.90 35.38
N GLY A 159 -15.12 -12.44 36.63
CA GLY A 159 -14.65 -11.12 37.04
C GLY A 159 -13.16 -10.94 36.73
N LEU A 160 -12.31 -11.86 37.21
CA LEU A 160 -10.86 -11.82 36.97
C LEU A 160 -10.51 -11.80 35.48
N ILE A 161 -11.10 -12.69 34.68
CA ILE A 161 -10.86 -12.77 33.23
C ILE A 161 -11.33 -11.48 32.56
N ALA A 162 -12.49 -10.93 32.91
CA ALA A 162 -12.99 -9.68 32.34
C ALA A 162 -12.05 -8.50 32.64
N GLY A 163 -11.54 -8.39 33.88
CA GLY A 163 -10.53 -7.40 34.24
C GLY A 163 -9.24 -7.56 33.42
N LEU A 164 -8.70 -8.77 33.33
CA LEU A 164 -7.50 -9.05 32.54
C LEU A 164 -7.72 -8.78 31.04
N ALA A 165 -8.92 -9.03 30.52
CA ALA A 165 -9.30 -8.78 29.14
C ALA A 165 -9.39 -7.30 28.83
N ILE A 166 -9.95 -6.48 29.74
CA ILE A 166 -9.96 -5.01 29.61
C ILE A 166 -8.54 -4.44 29.71
N SER A 167 -7.70 -5.01 30.58
CA SER A 167 -6.26 -4.71 30.68
C SER A 167 -5.43 -5.23 29.50
N ASN A 168 -6.03 -6.04 28.64
CA ASN A 168 -5.42 -6.49 27.40
C ASN A 168 -5.90 -5.62 26.24
N HIS A 169 -7.20 -5.65 25.92
CA HIS A 169 -7.74 -4.98 24.75
C HIS A 169 -9.21 -4.56 25.00
N HIS A 170 -9.54 -3.30 24.72
CA HIS A 170 -10.84 -2.70 25.07
C HIS A 170 -12.05 -3.35 24.39
N SER A 171 -11.87 -3.92 23.18
CA SER A 171 -12.94 -4.66 22.51
C SER A 171 -13.46 -5.87 23.32
N ALA A 172 -12.72 -6.34 24.34
CA ALA A 172 -13.19 -7.37 25.26
C ALA A 172 -14.51 -6.99 25.97
N VAL A 173 -14.80 -5.69 26.15
CA VAL A 173 -16.08 -5.22 26.72
C VAL A 173 -17.27 -5.67 25.89
N LEU A 174 -17.10 -5.91 24.59
CA LEU A 174 -18.16 -6.40 23.70
C LEU A 174 -18.58 -7.84 24.02
N MET A 175 -17.80 -8.58 24.83
CA MET A 175 -18.17 -9.90 25.38
C MET A 175 -19.12 -9.79 26.58
N ALA A 176 -19.47 -8.59 27.04
CA ALA A 176 -20.31 -8.38 28.21
C ALA A 176 -21.66 -9.10 28.15
N PRO A 177 -22.42 -9.17 27.03
CA PRO A 177 -23.72 -9.84 27.04
C PRO A 177 -23.64 -11.31 27.46
N VAL A 178 -22.69 -12.06 26.89
CA VAL A 178 -22.46 -13.47 27.27
C VAL A 178 -21.74 -13.60 28.62
N GLY A 179 -20.82 -12.69 28.95
CA GLY A 179 -20.16 -12.64 30.27
C GLY A 179 -21.15 -12.46 31.42
N LEU A 180 -22.04 -11.47 31.31
CA LEU A 180 -23.08 -11.17 32.29
C LEU A 180 -24.11 -12.30 32.40
N TYR A 181 -24.43 -12.99 31.30
CA TYR A 181 -25.22 -14.21 31.36
C TYR A 181 -24.54 -15.31 32.21
N GLY A 182 -23.22 -15.47 32.07
CA GLY A 182 -22.42 -16.37 32.92
C GLY A 182 -22.45 -15.97 34.40
N VAL A 183 -22.30 -14.68 34.68
CA VAL A 183 -22.39 -14.12 36.04
C VAL A 183 -23.77 -14.36 36.64
N ALA A 184 -24.84 -14.09 35.90
CA ALA A 184 -26.22 -14.32 36.34
C ALA A 184 -26.47 -15.79 36.68
N GLN A 185 -25.97 -16.72 35.87
CA GLN A 185 -26.03 -18.14 36.20
C GLN A 185 -25.26 -18.48 37.47
N GLY A 186 -24.02 -17.98 37.63
CA GLY A 186 -23.25 -18.18 38.85
C GLY A 186 -23.92 -17.62 40.11
N ILE A 187 -24.59 -16.48 40.01
CA ILE A 187 -25.37 -15.90 41.11
C ILE A 187 -26.57 -16.80 41.45
N ASN A 188 -27.32 -17.24 40.44
CA ASN A 188 -28.46 -18.14 40.62
C ASN A 188 -28.03 -19.48 41.25
N GLU A 189 -26.90 -20.03 40.83
CA GLU A 189 -26.28 -21.23 41.40
C GLU A 189 -25.86 -21.04 42.87
N ALA A 190 -25.41 -19.83 43.25
CA ALA A 190 -24.97 -19.51 44.62
C ALA A 190 -26.13 -19.29 45.61
N ARG A 191 -27.37 -19.13 45.12
CA ARG A 191 -28.60 -18.97 45.93
C ARG A 191 -28.45 -17.92 47.04
N GLN A 192 -28.46 -18.34 48.31
CA GLN A 192 -28.36 -17.46 49.48
C GLN A 192 -27.04 -16.65 49.55
N ARG A 193 -26.01 -17.07 48.80
CA ARG A 193 -24.70 -16.38 48.72
C ARG A 193 -24.56 -15.51 47.46
N ALA A 194 -25.67 -15.10 46.86
CA ALA A 194 -25.71 -14.24 45.68
C ALA A 194 -24.91 -12.93 45.85
N TRP A 195 -25.14 -12.19 46.94
CA TRP A 195 -24.46 -10.92 47.22
C TRP A 195 -22.94 -11.09 47.39
N LEU A 196 -22.52 -12.17 48.06
CA LEU A 196 -21.10 -12.47 48.24
C LEU A 196 -20.44 -12.81 46.90
N SER A 197 -21.18 -13.46 45.99
CA SER A 197 -20.69 -13.77 44.64
C SER A 197 -20.45 -12.49 43.83
N LEU A 198 -21.33 -11.49 43.96
CA LEU A 198 -21.15 -10.18 43.35
C LEU A 198 -19.95 -9.43 43.92
N LEU A 199 -19.77 -9.41 45.24
CA LEU A 199 -18.62 -8.76 45.87
C LEU A 199 -17.29 -9.40 45.46
N VAL A 200 -17.21 -10.74 45.49
CA VAL A 200 -16.00 -11.46 45.05
C VAL A 200 -15.77 -11.28 43.56
N GLY A 201 -16.82 -11.29 42.74
CA GLY A 201 -16.73 -10.98 41.30
C GLY A 201 -16.19 -9.58 41.03
N ALA A 202 -16.70 -8.57 41.72
CA ALA A 202 -16.24 -7.18 41.60
C ALA A 202 -14.78 -7.04 42.07
N GLY A 203 -14.42 -7.63 43.22
CA GLY A 203 -13.03 -7.64 43.70
C GLY A 203 -12.08 -8.36 42.73
N ALA A 204 -12.52 -9.45 42.10
CA ALA A 204 -11.76 -10.17 41.10
C ALA A 204 -11.61 -9.37 39.80
N LEU A 205 -12.64 -8.65 39.36
CA LEU A 205 -12.55 -7.73 38.22
C LEU A 205 -11.53 -6.62 38.47
N ILE A 206 -11.59 -5.98 39.64
CA ILE A 206 -10.58 -4.99 40.06
C ILE A 206 -9.20 -5.65 40.07
N SER A 207 -9.11 -6.90 40.54
CA SER A 207 -7.85 -7.66 40.55
C SER A 207 -7.28 -7.86 39.15
N GLY A 208 -8.12 -8.12 38.14
CA GLY A 208 -7.70 -8.21 36.74
C GLY A 208 -7.31 -6.86 36.11
N LEU A 209 -7.70 -5.74 36.72
CA LEU A 209 -7.30 -4.38 36.31
C LEU A 209 -5.97 -3.91 36.94
N LEU A 210 -5.40 -4.67 37.89
CA LEU A 210 -4.09 -4.33 38.48
C LEU A 210 -2.94 -4.15 37.48
N PRO A 211 -2.90 -4.79 36.29
CA PRO A 211 -1.83 -4.52 35.33
C PRO A 211 -1.64 -3.03 35.01
N TYR A 212 -2.70 -2.21 35.02
CA TYR A 212 -2.58 -0.74 34.84
C TYR A 212 -1.80 -0.04 35.96
N ALA A 213 -1.75 -0.61 37.17
CA ALA A 213 -0.98 -0.07 38.28
C ALA A 213 0.55 -0.15 38.04
N THR A 214 0.99 -0.84 36.98
CA THR A 214 2.42 -0.91 36.62
C THR A 214 2.92 0.31 35.87
N PHE A 215 2.04 1.11 35.24
CA PHE A 215 2.43 2.28 34.46
C PHE A 215 3.35 3.27 35.21
N PRO A 216 3.03 3.72 36.43
CA PRO A 216 3.90 4.64 37.18
C PRO A 216 5.20 3.99 37.69
N LEU A 217 5.38 2.67 37.57
CA LEU A 217 6.54 1.96 38.10
C LEU A 217 7.71 1.89 37.10
N TYR A 218 7.48 2.22 35.83
CA TYR A 218 8.50 2.12 34.80
C TYR A 218 9.36 3.38 34.71
N ASP A 219 10.68 3.21 34.73
CA ASP A 219 11.64 4.25 34.40
C ASP A 219 11.81 4.36 32.87
N PRO A 220 11.46 5.49 32.24
CA PRO A 220 11.63 5.71 30.79
C PRO A 220 13.10 5.74 30.32
N SER A 221 14.07 5.79 31.23
CA SER A 221 15.50 5.69 30.90
C SER A 221 15.86 4.27 30.43
N SER A 222 15.31 3.25 31.10
CA SER A 222 15.59 1.82 30.84
C SER A 222 14.47 1.10 30.09
N ALA A 223 13.21 1.48 30.31
CA ALA A 223 12.04 0.87 29.67
C ALA A 223 11.61 1.65 28.41
N PHE A 224 10.70 1.08 27.61
CA PHE A 224 9.99 1.80 26.56
C PHE A 224 8.61 2.23 27.06
N VAL A 225 8.38 3.53 27.21
CA VAL A 225 7.14 4.07 27.82
C VAL A 225 6.49 5.04 26.83
N TRP A 226 5.30 4.73 26.33
CA TRP A 226 4.51 5.64 25.49
C TRP A 226 3.61 6.52 26.36
N GLY A 227 4.06 7.72 26.70
CA GLY A 227 3.33 8.63 27.60
C GLY A 227 4.07 8.98 28.88
N ASP A 228 3.42 9.76 29.74
CA ASP A 228 3.86 10.06 31.10
C ASP A 228 2.74 9.69 32.10
N PHE A 229 3.11 9.11 33.23
CA PHE A 229 2.19 8.42 34.14
C PHE A 229 2.45 8.79 35.62
N GLN A 230 2.91 10.01 35.90
CA GLN A 230 3.12 10.48 37.28
C GLN A 230 1.81 10.62 38.08
N THR A 231 0.67 10.71 37.40
CA THR A 231 -0.64 10.92 38.03
C THR A 231 -1.69 9.91 37.56
N SER A 232 -2.68 9.65 38.41
CA SER A 232 -3.82 8.79 38.07
C SER A 232 -4.67 9.34 36.91
N ALA A 233 -4.71 10.66 36.75
CA ALA A 233 -5.41 11.31 35.63
C ALA A 233 -4.78 10.97 34.28
N GLN A 234 -3.44 10.95 34.20
CA GLN A 234 -2.72 10.55 32.98
C GLN A 234 -2.95 9.07 32.66
N VAL A 235 -2.91 8.19 33.67
CA VAL A 235 -3.23 6.76 33.50
C VAL A 235 -4.65 6.58 32.99
N LEU A 236 -5.61 7.33 33.55
CA LEU A 236 -7.01 7.29 33.11
C LEU A 236 -7.20 7.82 31.69
N SER A 237 -6.52 8.91 31.32
CA SER A 237 -6.56 9.48 29.96
C SER A 237 -6.03 8.50 28.91
N HIS A 238 -4.91 7.82 29.22
CA HIS A 238 -4.33 6.76 28.39
C HIS A 238 -5.25 5.55 28.28
N PHE A 239 -5.82 5.11 29.41
CA PHE A 239 -6.84 4.07 29.43
C PHE A 239 -8.01 4.45 28.52
N LEU A 240 -8.60 5.64 28.68
CA LEU A 240 -9.74 6.10 27.88
C LEU A 240 -9.41 6.36 26.40
N ARG A 241 -8.14 6.28 26.02
CA ARG A 241 -7.66 6.55 24.65
C ARG A 241 -8.06 7.95 24.20
N GLU A 242 -7.99 8.93 25.10
CA GLU A 242 -8.39 10.32 24.80
C GLU A 242 -7.57 10.91 23.65
N GLU A 243 -6.32 10.45 23.48
CA GLU A 243 -5.44 10.87 22.37
C GLU A 243 -5.99 10.55 20.97
N TYR A 244 -6.90 9.58 20.86
CA TYR A 244 -7.59 9.21 19.62
C TYR A 244 -9.02 9.79 19.53
N GLY A 245 -9.53 10.40 20.61
CA GLY A 245 -10.88 10.96 20.70
C GLY A 245 -11.94 10.04 21.30
N THR A 246 -11.55 9.11 22.19
CA THR A 246 -12.38 8.17 22.98
C THR A 246 -13.46 7.43 22.16
N GLY A 247 -13.25 6.13 21.94
CA GLY A 247 -14.18 5.29 21.18
C GLY A 247 -14.04 5.38 19.66
N LYS A 248 -13.00 6.08 19.17
CA LYS A 248 -12.61 6.11 17.76
C LYS A 248 -11.45 5.13 17.51
N LEU A 249 -11.37 4.59 16.29
CA LEU A 249 -10.31 3.65 15.92
C LEU A 249 -9.00 4.39 15.60
N GLY A 250 -9.09 5.48 14.83
CA GLY A 250 -8.00 6.44 14.61
C GLY A 250 -8.48 7.89 14.75
N PRO A 251 -7.56 8.87 14.72
CA PRO A 251 -7.91 10.28 14.82
C PRO A 251 -8.61 10.75 13.53
N GLY A 252 -9.67 11.57 13.67
CA GLY A 252 -10.43 12.10 12.53
C GLY A 252 -11.46 11.11 11.94
N GLY A 253 -12.09 11.46 10.82
CA GLY A 253 -13.03 10.57 10.09
C GLY A 253 -14.39 10.33 10.76
N ALA A 254 -15.36 9.89 9.95
CA ALA A 254 -16.68 9.42 10.40
C ALA A 254 -16.81 7.91 10.14
N PRO A 255 -17.68 7.20 10.91
CA PRO A 255 -17.94 5.78 10.66
C PRO A 255 -18.40 5.49 9.21
N ALA A 256 -17.83 4.47 8.58
CA ALA A 256 -18.11 4.07 7.20
C ALA A 256 -18.65 2.63 7.09
N PRO A 257 -19.85 2.32 7.62
CA PRO A 257 -20.37 0.95 7.70
C PRO A 257 -20.59 0.30 6.32
N LEU A 258 -20.97 1.07 5.31
CA LEU A 258 -21.16 0.59 3.93
C LEU A 258 -19.85 0.14 3.27
N LEU A 259 -18.70 0.55 3.83
CA LEU A 259 -17.38 0.14 3.39
C LEU A 259 -16.88 -1.07 4.20
N HIS A 260 -16.94 -0.98 5.53
CA HIS A 260 -16.32 -1.95 6.42
C HIS A 260 -17.12 -3.25 6.62
N ILE A 261 -18.45 -3.21 6.60
CA ILE A 261 -19.26 -4.43 6.80
C ILE A 261 -19.13 -5.39 5.59
N PRO A 262 -19.27 -4.94 4.32
CA PRO A 262 -19.04 -5.82 3.17
C PRO A 262 -17.60 -6.34 3.13
N PHE A 263 -16.63 -5.49 3.51
CA PHE A 263 -15.24 -5.90 3.62
C PHE A 263 -15.07 -7.02 4.64
N PHE A 264 -15.60 -6.88 5.86
CA PHE A 264 -15.59 -7.95 6.86
C PHE A 264 -16.23 -9.25 6.36
N ILE A 265 -17.38 -9.17 5.68
CA ILE A 265 -18.05 -10.35 5.12
C ILE A 265 -17.14 -11.03 4.08
N SER A 266 -16.52 -10.25 3.19
CA SER A 266 -15.59 -10.78 2.20
C SER A 266 -14.37 -11.46 2.84
N GLU A 267 -13.83 -10.88 3.91
CA GLU A 267 -12.70 -11.46 4.66
C GLU A 267 -13.12 -12.73 5.39
N VAL A 268 -14.28 -12.77 6.04
CA VAL A 268 -14.79 -13.99 6.67
C VAL A 268 -14.96 -15.11 5.63
N ILE A 269 -15.46 -14.82 4.43
CA ILE A 269 -15.62 -15.81 3.37
C ILE A 269 -14.27 -16.29 2.83
N SER A 270 -13.36 -15.36 2.51
CA SER A 270 -12.05 -15.63 1.91
C SER A 270 -11.06 -16.26 2.89
N ALA A 271 -11.06 -15.83 4.14
CA ALA A 271 -10.12 -16.27 5.19
C ALA A 271 -10.63 -17.47 6.01
N SER A 272 -11.95 -17.67 6.15
CA SER A 272 -12.53 -18.82 6.90
C SER A 272 -12.82 -20.04 6.04
N LEU A 273 -12.15 -20.13 4.89
CA LEU A 273 -12.13 -21.33 4.05
C LEU A 273 -13.50 -21.71 3.45
N VAL A 274 -14.44 -20.78 3.23
CA VAL A 274 -15.85 -21.02 2.82
C VAL A 274 -16.64 -21.94 3.77
N ALA A 275 -16.10 -23.10 4.15
CA ALA A 275 -16.58 -24.05 5.14
C ALA A 275 -16.83 -23.43 6.51
N GLY A 276 -16.00 -22.49 6.98
CA GLY A 276 -16.23 -21.76 8.22
C GLY A 276 -17.48 -20.88 8.13
N ALA A 277 -17.61 -20.09 7.07
CA ALA A 277 -18.79 -19.25 6.82
C ALA A 277 -20.09 -20.07 6.68
N LEU A 278 -20.03 -21.18 5.93
CA LEU A 278 -21.16 -22.11 5.80
C LEU A 278 -21.52 -22.74 7.15
N SER A 279 -20.54 -23.14 7.96
CA SER A 279 -20.78 -23.71 9.30
C SER A 279 -21.47 -22.70 10.23
N ILE A 280 -21.06 -21.42 10.20
CA ILE A 280 -21.70 -20.35 10.96
C ILE A 280 -23.15 -20.15 10.50
N ALA A 281 -23.38 -20.09 9.19
CA ALA A 281 -24.73 -19.95 8.63
C ALA A 281 -25.65 -21.11 9.02
N LEU A 282 -25.14 -22.35 8.97
CA LEU A 282 -25.84 -23.54 9.47
C LEU A 282 -26.07 -23.46 10.98
N GLY A 283 -25.15 -22.87 11.74
CA GLY A 283 -25.29 -22.60 13.17
C GLY A 283 -26.49 -21.73 13.50
N PHE A 284 -26.72 -20.66 12.73
CA PHE A 284 -27.91 -19.82 12.86
C PHE A 284 -29.22 -20.60 12.61
N LEU A 285 -29.22 -21.53 11.65
CA LEU A 285 -30.36 -22.42 11.40
C LEU A 285 -30.55 -23.42 12.55
N ALA A 286 -29.45 -23.94 13.10
CA ALA A 286 -29.45 -24.89 14.21
C ALA A 286 -29.94 -24.28 15.53
N LEU A 287 -30.02 -22.95 15.68
CA LEU A 287 -30.56 -22.31 16.89
C LEU A 287 -31.95 -22.81 17.28
N ARG A 288 -32.77 -23.19 16.28
CA ARG A 288 -34.14 -23.68 16.50
C ARG A 288 -34.20 -25.09 17.08
N THR A 289 -33.11 -25.85 16.99
CA THR A 289 -33.05 -27.25 17.44
C THR A 289 -32.27 -27.41 18.76
N ARG A 290 -31.76 -26.32 19.34
CA ARG A 290 -30.99 -26.34 20.60
C ARG A 290 -31.87 -26.20 21.83
N GLU A 291 -32.75 -27.17 22.05
CA GLU A 291 -33.69 -27.17 23.19
C GLU A 291 -33.00 -27.24 24.56
N GLN A 292 -31.80 -27.82 24.63
CA GLN A 292 -31.03 -27.94 25.86
C GLN A 292 -30.33 -26.64 26.29
N THR A 293 -30.23 -25.65 25.39
CA THR A 293 -29.59 -24.36 25.67
C THR A 293 -30.66 -23.31 25.99
N SER A 294 -30.47 -22.57 27.09
CA SER A 294 -31.39 -21.48 27.46
C SER A 294 -31.54 -20.47 26.32
N ARG A 295 -32.79 -20.08 26.02
CA ARG A 295 -33.10 -19.04 25.02
C ARG A 295 -32.40 -17.71 25.32
N ILE A 296 -32.26 -17.36 26.60
CA ILE A 296 -31.52 -16.17 27.04
C ILE A 296 -30.03 -16.34 26.73
N GLY A 297 -29.46 -17.53 27.01
CA GLY A 297 -28.07 -17.83 26.69
C GLY A 297 -27.79 -17.74 25.18
N ILE A 298 -28.69 -18.27 24.34
CA ILE A 298 -28.61 -18.14 22.88
C ILE A 298 -28.67 -16.67 22.46
N ALA A 299 -29.62 -15.90 23.00
CA ALA A 299 -29.74 -14.47 22.69
C ALA A 299 -28.49 -13.68 23.09
N CYS A 300 -27.91 -13.96 24.26
CA CYS A 300 -26.66 -13.34 24.71
C CYS A 300 -25.46 -13.73 23.82
N LEU A 301 -25.37 -14.98 23.38
CA LEU A 301 -24.31 -15.45 22.46
C LEU A 301 -24.42 -14.78 21.09
N VAL A 302 -25.61 -14.79 20.48
CA VAL A 302 -25.88 -14.16 19.19
C VAL A 302 -25.71 -12.64 19.29
N GLY A 303 -26.22 -12.02 20.35
CA GLY A 303 -26.04 -10.60 20.62
C GLY A 303 -24.57 -10.23 20.76
N THR A 304 -23.77 -11.06 21.42
CA THR A 304 -22.31 -10.89 21.51
C THR A 304 -21.68 -10.95 20.11
N PHE A 305 -22.00 -11.97 19.30
CA PHE A 305 -21.50 -12.08 17.92
C PHE A 305 -21.84 -10.83 17.07
N LEU A 306 -23.10 -10.36 17.11
CA LEU A 306 -23.53 -9.18 16.37
C LEU A 306 -22.81 -7.91 16.86
N LEU A 307 -22.65 -7.77 18.18
CA LEU A 307 -22.00 -6.63 18.81
C LEU A 307 -20.52 -6.55 18.45
N CYS A 308 -19.76 -7.63 18.61
CA CYS A 308 -18.32 -7.65 18.30
C CYS A 308 -18.00 -7.79 16.80
N GLY A 309 -18.98 -8.17 15.98
CA GLY A 309 -18.83 -8.27 14.52
C GLY A 309 -19.41 -7.06 13.81
N PRO A 310 -20.52 -7.19 13.07
CA PRO A 310 -21.01 -6.17 12.16
C PRO A 310 -21.30 -4.82 12.83
N ILE A 311 -21.77 -4.79 14.08
CA ILE A 311 -22.07 -3.53 14.78
C ILE A 311 -20.77 -2.77 15.07
N PHE A 312 -19.81 -3.42 15.74
CA PHE A 312 -18.53 -2.78 16.07
C PHE A 312 -17.71 -2.42 14.83
N ILE A 313 -17.66 -3.30 13.83
CA ILE A 313 -16.95 -3.04 12.56
C ILE A 313 -17.60 -1.88 11.79
N GLY A 314 -18.92 -1.74 11.86
CA GLY A 314 -19.63 -0.61 11.27
C GLY A 314 -19.28 0.76 11.88
N LEU A 315 -18.64 0.79 13.06
CA LEU A 315 -18.18 2.01 13.72
C LEU A 315 -16.78 2.46 13.27
N PHE A 316 -16.10 1.69 12.43
CA PHE A 316 -14.74 2.02 11.98
C PHE A 316 -14.74 3.28 11.11
N ASN A 317 -13.78 4.17 11.39
CA ASN A 317 -13.64 5.50 10.84
C ASN A 317 -12.33 5.68 10.03
N LEU A 318 -11.76 4.58 9.54
CA LEU A 318 -10.52 4.57 8.76
C LEU A 318 -10.82 4.31 7.28
N GLU A 319 -10.11 4.97 6.37
CA GLU A 319 -10.17 4.66 4.95
C GLU A 319 -9.60 3.26 4.67
N LEU A 320 -10.02 2.61 3.57
CA LEU A 320 -9.43 1.33 3.14
C LEU A 320 -8.23 1.58 2.22
N THR A 321 -7.04 1.53 2.80
CA THR A 321 -5.74 1.56 2.14
C THR A 321 -5.00 0.25 2.42
N ALA A 322 -3.87 -0.01 1.76
CA ALA A 322 -3.10 -1.24 2.00
C ALA A 322 -2.68 -1.42 3.48
N THR A 323 -2.28 -0.34 4.15
CA THR A 323 -1.81 -0.35 5.55
C THR A 323 -2.97 -0.41 6.55
N THR A 324 -4.04 0.34 6.31
CA THR A 324 -5.23 0.32 7.19
C THR A 324 -6.02 -0.99 7.04
N HIS A 325 -5.91 -1.70 5.91
CA HIS A 325 -6.39 -3.07 5.77
C HIS A 325 -5.82 -3.98 6.86
N ASP A 326 -4.49 -3.95 7.06
CA ASP A 326 -3.81 -4.79 8.04
C ASP A 326 -4.19 -4.43 9.48
N VAL A 327 -4.56 -3.17 9.75
CA VAL A 327 -5.08 -2.74 11.06
C VAL A 327 -6.48 -3.30 11.29
N ILE A 328 -7.39 -3.12 10.32
CA ILE A 328 -8.81 -3.47 10.44
C ILE A 328 -9.00 -4.99 10.58
N LYS A 329 -8.28 -5.79 9.79
CA LYS A 329 -8.44 -7.25 9.74
C LYS A 329 -8.21 -7.93 11.09
N ARG A 330 -7.30 -7.40 11.93
CA ARG A 330 -7.02 -7.93 13.28
C ARG A 330 -8.25 -7.89 14.18
N PHE A 331 -9.12 -6.89 14.03
CA PHE A 331 -10.37 -6.78 14.79
C PHE A 331 -11.40 -7.84 14.38
N HIS A 332 -11.25 -8.50 13.22
CA HIS A 332 -12.13 -9.58 12.79
C HIS A 332 -11.96 -10.86 13.62
N VAL A 333 -10.88 -10.99 14.39
CA VAL A 333 -10.62 -12.19 15.22
C VAL A 333 -11.61 -12.31 16.38
N LEU A 334 -11.98 -11.20 17.02
CA LEU A 334 -12.90 -11.24 18.17
C LEU A 334 -14.27 -11.84 17.81
N PRO A 335 -14.98 -11.41 16.73
CA PRO A 335 -16.25 -12.00 16.37
C PRO A 335 -16.17 -13.47 15.96
N MET A 336 -15.01 -13.96 15.52
CA MET A 336 -14.82 -15.39 15.23
C MET A 336 -14.87 -16.27 16.48
N VAL A 337 -14.59 -15.71 17.66
CA VAL A 337 -14.63 -16.45 18.94
C VAL A 337 -16.07 -16.93 19.26
N PRO A 338 -17.11 -16.07 19.37
CA PRO A 338 -18.49 -16.55 19.53
C PRO A 338 -19.02 -17.25 18.27
N ALA A 339 -18.57 -16.87 17.06
CA ALA A 339 -18.95 -17.61 15.84
C ALA A 339 -18.46 -19.06 15.84
N SER A 340 -17.40 -19.41 16.58
CA SER A 340 -16.91 -20.78 16.69
C SER A 340 -17.94 -21.70 17.37
N ILE A 341 -18.72 -21.19 18.33
CA ILE A 341 -19.82 -21.94 18.96
C ILE A 341 -20.95 -22.16 17.94
N LEU A 342 -21.30 -21.12 17.17
CA LEU A 342 -22.30 -21.22 16.10
C LEU A 342 -21.84 -22.24 15.03
N ALA A 343 -20.58 -22.18 14.63
CA ALA A 343 -19.99 -23.13 13.68
C ALA A 343 -20.07 -24.57 14.21
N ALA A 344 -19.76 -24.80 15.49
CA ALA A 344 -19.89 -26.12 16.11
C ALA A 344 -21.34 -26.64 16.05
N TRP A 345 -22.32 -25.80 16.37
CA TRP A 345 -23.74 -26.17 16.25
C TRP A 345 -24.17 -26.44 14.80
N GLY A 346 -23.64 -25.70 13.83
CA GLY A 346 -23.90 -25.94 12.41
C GLY A 346 -23.31 -27.26 11.92
N ILE A 347 -22.10 -27.59 12.36
CA ILE A 347 -21.43 -28.86 12.04
C ILE A 347 -22.16 -30.05 12.69
N ASP A 348 -22.62 -29.93 13.93
CA ASP A 348 -23.47 -30.94 14.58
C ASP A 348 -24.75 -31.18 13.76
N MET A 349 -25.45 -30.12 13.36
CA MET A 349 -26.65 -30.27 12.53
C MET A 349 -26.33 -30.98 11.20
N ALA A 350 -25.16 -30.72 10.61
CA ALA A 350 -24.72 -31.42 9.40
C ALA A 350 -24.42 -32.90 9.65
N PHE A 351 -23.89 -33.27 10.82
CA PHE A 351 -23.74 -34.67 11.23
C PHE A 351 -25.10 -35.34 11.45
N GLU A 352 -26.01 -34.69 12.19
CA GLU A 352 -27.36 -35.19 12.46
C GLU A 352 -28.17 -35.43 11.18
N ARG A 353 -28.04 -34.55 10.19
CA ARG A 353 -28.68 -34.69 8.87
C ARG A 353 -27.98 -35.70 7.94
N GLY A 354 -26.91 -36.35 8.38
CA GLY A 354 -26.16 -37.32 7.58
C GLY A 354 -25.40 -36.71 6.40
N TRP A 355 -25.19 -35.40 6.39
CA TRP A 355 -24.44 -34.74 5.32
C TRP A 355 -22.96 -35.17 5.38
N LEU A 356 -22.36 -35.10 6.56
CA LEU A 356 -20.95 -35.44 6.77
C LEU A 356 -20.68 -36.96 6.80
N THR A 357 -21.70 -37.81 6.69
CA THR A 357 -21.53 -39.27 6.50
C THR A 357 -21.32 -39.64 5.03
N ASN A 358 -21.66 -38.75 4.08
CA ASN A 358 -21.34 -38.91 2.68
C ASN A 358 -19.85 -38.68 2.45
N LYS A 359 -19.10 -39.75 2.16
CA LYS A 359 -17.65 -39.73 1.95
C LYS A 359 -17.19 -38.73 0.89
N ARG A 360 -17.98 -38.51 -0.19
CA ARG A 360 -17.62 -37.56 -1.25
C ARG A 360 -17.74 -36.11 -0.76
N MET A 361 -18.80 -35.80 -0.02
CA MET A 361 -19.00 -34.46 0.53
C MET A 361 -18.01 -34.16 1.65
N LEU A 362 -17.75 -35.14 2.53
CA LEU A 362 -16.72 -35.03 3.56
C LEU A 362 -15.33 -34.81 2.94
N ALA A 363 -14.99 -35.55 1.87
CA ALA A 363 -13.72 -35.36 1.15
C ALA A 363 -13.64 -33.99 0.49
N ALA A 364 -14.72 -33.49 -0.13
CA ALA A 364 -14.76 -32.15 -0.72
C ALA A 364 -14.59 -31.04 0.33
N MET A 365 -15.27 -31.14 1.47
CA MET A 365 -15.15 -30.18 2.57
C MET A 365 -13.74 -30.21 3.18
N LEU A 366 -13.16 -31.40 3.36
CA LEU A 366 -11.79 -31.54 3.85
C LEU A 366 -10.78 -30.99 2.84
N ALA A 367 -10.99 -31.21 1.54
CA ALA A 367 -10.13 -30.66 0.49
C ALA A 367 -10.19 -29.14 0.44
N LEU A 368 -11.38 -28.53 0.52
CA LEU A 368 -11.55 -27.07 0.62
C LEU A 368 -10.85 -26.51 1.85
N PHE A 369 -11.05 -27.17 2.99
CA PHE A 369 -10.42 -26.81 4.25
C PHE A 369 -8.89 -26.85 4.18
N ILE A 370 -8.31 -27.97 3.73
CA ILE A 370 -6.86 -28.13 3.58
C ILE A 370 -6.31 -27.11 2.58
N THR A 371 -6.97 -26.97 1.43
CA THR A 371 -6.52 -26.06 0.36
C THR A 371 -6.46 -24.64 0.88
N GLY A 372 -7.53 -24.12 1.47
CA GLY A 372 -7.50 -22.76 1.97
C GLY A 372 -6.58 -22.59 3.18
N SER A 373 -6.39 -23.63 4.03
CA SER A 373 -5.41 -23.57 5.13
C SER A 373 -3.98 -23.44 4.58
N VAL A 374 -3.65 -24.21 3.54
CA VAL A 374 -2.35 -24.13 2.86
C VAL A 374 -2.17 -22.77 2.19
N LEU A 375 -3.21 -22.23 1.54
CA LEU A 375 -3.17 -20.89 0.95
C LEU A 375 -3.01 -19.80 2.02
N GLY A 376 -3.73 -19.89 3.15
CA GLY A 376 -3.63 -18.97 4.27
C GLY A 376 -2.26 -18.98 4.95
N ILE A 377 -1.69 -20.17 5.17
CA ILE A 377 -0.32 -20.33 5.70
C ILE A 377 0.71 -19.76 4.71
N ARG A 378 0.55 -20.00 3.40
CA ARG A 378 1.43 -19.44 2.36
C ARG A 378 1.34 -17.92 2.33
N HIS A 379 0.13 -17.36 2.40
CA HIS A 379 -0.09 -15.92 2.46
C HIS A 379 0.58 -15.32 3.70
N THR A 380 0.37 -15.92 4.87
CA THR A 380 0.97 -15.48 6.12
C THR A 380 2.50 -15.55 6.08
N ARG A 381 3.07 -16.66 5.61
CA ARG A 381 4.53 -16.80 5.43
C ARG A 381 5.12 -15.80 4.45
N SER A 382 4.37 -15.39 3.43
CA SER A 382 4.85 -14.37 2.47
C SER A 382 5.04 -12.99 3.10
N ARG A 383 4.45 -12.75 4.29
CA ARG A 383 4.64 -11.54 5.10
C ARG A 383 5.91 -11.58 5.94
N TYR A 384 6.47 -12.77 6.20
CA TYR A 384 7.57 -12.95 7.16
C TYR A 384 8.91 -12.76 6.45
N THR A 385 9.14 -11.51 6.05
CA THR A 385 10.35 -11.09 5.33
C THR A 385 11.16 -10.15 6.22
N PRO A 386 12.50 -10.09 6.03
CA PRO A 386 13.35 -9.14 6.75
C PRO A 386 13.20 -7.69 6.23
N ALA A 387 12.14 -7.37 5.48
CA ALA A 387 12.00 -6.10 4.78
C ALA A 387 12.01 -4.89 5.74
N MET A 388 11.35 -5.02 6.89
CA MET A 388 11.36 -3.98 7.92
C MET A 388 12.76 -3.77 8.50
N GLU A 389 13.43 -4.84 8.92
CA GLU A 389 14.77 -4.73 9.48
C GLU A 389 15.79 -4.22 8.46
N LEU A 390 15.73 -4.70 7.22
CA LEU A 390 16.57 -4.20 6.13
C LEU A 390 16.33 -2.72 5.87
N TYR A 391 15.08 -2.25 5.89
CA TYR A 391 14.80 -0.81 5.80
C TYR A 391 15.52 -0.04 6.91
N ALA A 392 15.47 -0.56 8.13
CA ALA A 392 16.10 0.10 9.27
C ALA A 392 17.62 0.17 9.12
N GLU A 393 18.22 -0.97 8.77
CA GLU A 393 19.65 -1.09 8.50
C GLU A 393 20.09 -0.13 7.40
N HIS A 394 19.35 -0.04 6.29
CA HIS A 394 19.68 0.87 5.20
C HIS A 394 19.62 2.35 5.61
N VAL A 395 18.59 2.75 6.35
CA VAL A 395 18.45 4.13 6.87
C VAL A 395 19.62 4.46 7.80
N LEU A 396 19.94 3.59 8.75
CA LEU A 396 21.01 3.78 9.71
C LEU A 396 22.40 3.71 9.06
N ALA A 397 22.60 2.88 8.04
CA ALA A 397 23.85 2.78 7.29
C ALA A 397 24.08 4.00 6.40
N THR A 398 23.01 4.59 5.85
CA THR A 398 23.07 5.75 4.97
C THR A 398 23.40 7.03 5.73
N ALA A 399 22.89 7.18 6.95
CA ALA A 399 23.07 8.39 7.74
C ALA A 399 24.53 8.55 8.25
N PRO A 400 25.12 9.75 8.16
CA PRO A 400 26.45 10.02 8.71
C PRO A 400 26.44 9.97 10.25
N LYS A 401 27.64 10.05 10.84
CA LYS A 401 27.81 10.04 12.29
C LYS A 401 27.03 11.19 12.96
N ASP A 402 26.41 10.89 14.11
CA ASP A 402 25.67 11.84 14.96
C ASP A 402 24.48 12.52 14.25
N ALA A 403 23.96 11.94 13.16
CA ALA A 403 22.86 12.51 12.39
C ALA A 403 21.53 12.58 13.18
N VAL A 404 20.70 13.55 12.82
CA VAL A 404 19.29 13.65 13.24
C VAL A 404 18.40 13.28 12.06
N ILE A 405 17.56 12.27 12.20
CA ILE A 405 16.65 11.82 11.15
C ILE A 405 15.22 12.18 11.58
N LEU A 406 14.52 12.95 10.76
CA LEU A 406 13.12 13.30 10.96
C LEU A 406 12.29 12.36 10.09
N GLY A 407 11.26 11.75 10.67
CA GLY A 407 10.38 10.86 9.92
C GLY A 407 8.97 10.84 10.46
N THR A 408 8.05 10.32 9.67
CA THR A 408 6.69 10.06 10.14
C THR A 408 6.37 8.60 10.30
N GLY A 409 5.31 8.33 11.05
CA GLY A 409 4.66 7.04 11.10
C GLY A 409 5.22 6.16 12.19
N THR A 410 4.31 5.62 13.00
CA THR A 410 4.63 4.78 14.15
C THR A 410 5.48 3.56 13.75
N HIS A 411 5.25 2.98 12.57
CA HIS A 411 6.02 1.86 12.06
C HIS A 411 7.52 2.19 11.86
N ARG A 412 7.88 3.37 11.33
CA ARG A 412 9.30 3.77 11.21
C ARG A 412 9.90 4.03 12.57
N PHE A 413 9.19 4.78 13.42
CA PHE A 413 9.68 5.13 14.75
C PHE A 413 9.97 3.90 15.62
N LEU A 414 9.03 2.96 15.71
CA LEU A 414 9.19 1.75 16.51
C LEU A 414 10.30 0.87 15.97
N LEU A 415 10.38 0.73 14.65
CA LEU A 415 11.45 0.00 13.99
C LEU A 415 12.83 0.59 14.29
N MET A 416 12.96 1.93 14.25
CA MET A 416 14.19 2.63 14.63
C MET A 416 14.54 2.44 16.11
N GLU A 417 13.54 2.47 17.01
CA GLU A 417 13.77 2.20 18.42
C GLU A 417 14.18 0.75 18.68
N VAL A 418 13.65 -0.23 17.95
CA VAL A 418 14.11 -1.62 18.01
C VAL A 418 15.57 -1.72 17.58
N ALA A 419 15.92 -1.25 16.38
CA ALA A 419 17.29 -1.32 15.87
C ALA A 419 18.30 -0.63 16.82
N ARG A 420 17.92 0.52 17.37
CA ARG A 420 18.81 1.31 18.24
C ARG A 420 18.89 0.76 19.67
N ARG A 421 17.77 0.33 20.26
CA ARG A 421 17.72 -0.08 21.68
C ARG A 421 17.96 -1.56 21.89
N LEU A 422 17.48 -2.43 21.01
CA LEU A 422 17.69 -3.88 21.11
C LEU A 422 18.97 -4.28 20.38
N ASP A 423 19.06 -3.96 19.09
CA ASP A 423 20.18 -4.41 18.25
C ASP A 423 21.45 -3.54 18.41
N LYS A 424 21.33 -2.44 19.17
CA LYS A 424 22.40 -1.47 19.44
C LYS A 424 23.03 -0.90 18.16
N GLN A 425 22.27 -0.83 17.07
CA GLN A 425 22.72 -0.24 15.82
C GLN A 425 22.73 1.28 15.92
N ARG A 426 23.85 1.89 15.52
CA ARG A 426 24.01 3.35 15.39
C ARG A 426 23.36 4.17 16.53
N PRO A 427 23.74 3.94 17.80
CA PRO A 427 23.16 4.65 18.94
C PRO A 427 23.43 6.16 18.93
N ASP A 428 24.35 6.62 18.08
CA ASP A 428 24.65 8.02 17.79
C ASP A 428 23.55 8.76 17.00
N ILE A 429 22.76 8.01 16.21
CA ILE A 429 21.67 8.59 15.41
C ILE A 429 20.46 8.89 16.30
N LEU A 430 19.91 10.09 16.14
CA LEU A 430 18.66 10.49 16.76
C LEU A 430 17.53 10.45 15.72
N PHE A 431 16.57 9.55 15.88
CA PHE A 431 15.35 9.56 15.07
C PHE A 431 14.23 10.32 15.79
N LEU A 432 13.58 11.24 15.08
CA LEU A 432 12.51 12.10 15.57
C LEU A 432 11.21 11.78 14.81
N GLU A 433 10.21 11.26 15.53
CA GLU A 433 8.87 11.04 14.98
C GLU A 433 8.08 12.35 15.06
N MET A 434 7.70 12.84 13.89
CA MET A 434 7.23 14.21 13.72
C MET A 434 5.81 14.46 14.22
N HIS A 435 4.96 13.43 14.32
CA HIS A 435 3.63 13.56 14.95
C HIS A 435 3.72 13.55 16.48
N MET A 436 4.75 12.92 17.05
CA MET A 436 4.99 12.84 18.49
C MET A 436 5.66 14.09 19.06
N LEU A 437 6.33 14.91 18.24
CA LEU A 437 6.92 16.19 18.67
C LEU A 437 5.90 17.19 19.24
N GLY A 438 4.61 16.96 19.02
CA GLY A 438 3.56 17.69 19.71
C GLY A 438 3.31 17.24 21.14
N ARG A 439 4.01 16.23 21.69
CA ARG A 439 3.77 15.66 23.03
C ARG A 439 4.87 16.07 24.01
N ASP A 440 4.46 16.65 25.14
CA ASP A 440 5.38 17.13 26.20
C ASP A 440 6.38 16.05 26.65
N TRP A 441 5.86 14.87 27.01
CA TRP A 441 6.68 13.75 27.49
C TRP A 441 7.74 13.29 26.47
N TYR A 442 7.44 13.43 25.17
CA TYR A 442 8.34 13.02 24.10
C TYR A 442 9.46 14.04 23.90
N VAL A 443 9.09 15.34 23.85
CA VAL A 443 10.04 16.45 23.72
C VAL A 443 10.99 16.54 24.91
N GLU A 444 10.48 16.41 26.14
CA GLU A 444 11.32 16.41 27.35
C GLU A 444 12.34 15.28 27.33
N ARG A 445 11.95 14.10 26.85
CA ARG A 445 12.87 12.96 26.71
C ARG A 445 13.91 13.18 25.63
N ILE A 446 13.54 13.77 24.49
CA ILE A 446 14.51 14.17 23.46
C ILE A 446 15.52 15.15 24.07
N LYS A 447 15.05 16.21 24.74
CA LYS A 447 15.91 17.20 25.39
C LYS A 447 16.87 16.56 26.38
N SER A 448 16.38 15.67 27.24
CA SER A 448 17.21 14.97 28.23
C SER A 448 18.29 14.07 27.60
N ARG A 449 17.99 13.46 26.44
CA ARG A 449 18.87 12.47 25.79
C ARG A 449 19.86 13.08 24.81
N SER A 450 19.46 14.16 24.12
CA SER A 450 20.24 14.75 23.03
C SER A 450 20.68 16.19 23.28
N GLY A 451 20.15 16.84 24.31
CA GLY A 451 20.32 18.27 24.57
C GLY A 451 19.52 19.18 23.62
N LEU A 452 18.79 18.63 22.65
CA LEU A 452 18.00 19.42 21.70
C LEU A 452 16.68 19.90 22.33
N ASP A 453 16.52 21.21 22.44
CA ASP A 453 15.30 21.83 22.96
C ASP A 453 14.30 22.06 21.83
N ILE A 454 13.36 21.11 21.64
CA ILE A 454 12.43 21.14 20.51
C ILE A 454 11.27 22.12 20.79
N PRO A 455 11.04 23.12 19.91
CA PRO A 455 10.03 24.15 20.15
C PRO A 455 8.63 23.77 19.63
N PHE A 456 7.59 24.22 20.35
CA PHE A 456 6.19 23.98 20.01
C PHE A 456 5.29 25.19 20.32
N LEU A 457 4.17 25.29 19.60
CA LEU A 457 3.14 26.33 19.62
C LEU A 457 1.81 25.76 20.09
N ASN A 458 1.00 26.57 20.78
CA ASN A 458 -0.41 26.30 21.12
C ASN A 458 -0.66 24.90 21.70
N ARG A 459 -0.52 24.79 23.03
CA ARG A 459 -0.68 23.55 23.80
C ARG A 459 -2.15 23.26 24.09
N ASP A 460 -2.62 22.06 23.75
CA ASP A 460 -3.87 21.52 24.27
C ASP A 460 -3.64 21.04 25.72
N PRO A 461 -4.28 21.65 26.73
CA PRO A 461 -4.09 21.30 28.12
C PRO A 461 -4.66 19.92 28.52
N LYS A 462 -5.49 19.28 27.68
CA LYS A 462 -6.06 17.94 27.95
C LYS A 462 -5.26 16.82 27.32
N THR A 463 -4.86 16.98 26.06
CA THR A 463 -4.16 15.92 25.30
C THR A 463 -2.64 16.10 25.29
N GLY A 464 -2.15 17.25 25.77
CA GLY A 464 -0.75 17.63 25.69
C GLY A 464 -0.26 17.81 24.25
N ALA A 465 -1.17 17.85 23.26
CA ALA A 465 -0.83 18.02 21.86
C ALA A 465 -0.53 19.49 21.54
N ALA A 466 0.57 19.75 20.85
CA ALA A 466 0.99 21.07 20.41
C ALA A 466 1.38 21.06 18.93
N ARG A 467 1.26 22.22 18.27
CA ARG A 467 1.67 22.40 16.88
C ARG A 467 3.15 22.77 16.85
N ILE A 468 3.99 22.07 16.10
CA ILE A 468 5.44 22.32 16.09
C ILE A 468 5.76 23.71 15.54
N ASP A 469 6.64 24.46 16.23
CA ASP A 469 7.24 25.69 15.70
C ASP A 469 8.33 25.31 14.70
N THR A 470 7.96 25.19 13.42
CA THR A 470 8.88 24.66 12.41
C THR A 470 10.09 25.56 12.16
N PRO A 471 9.94 26.89 11.96
CA PRO A 471 11.09 27.78 11.78
C PRO A 471 12.09 27.67 12.93
N ARG A 472 11.59 27.59 14.17
CA ARG A 472 12.45 27.47 15.34
C ARG A 472 13.07 26.08 15.47
N LEU A 473 12.35 25.01 15.10
CA LEU A 473 12.91 23.66 15.05
C LEU A 473 14.11 23.61 14.09
N ARG A 474 13.98 24.23 12.90
CA ARG A 474 15.10 24.34 11.96
C ARG A 474 16.29 25.05 12.59
N ALA A 475 16.08 26.20 13.23
CA ALA A 475 17.16 26.94 13.89
C ALA A 475 17.84 26.10 14.99
N VAL A 476 17.09 25.30 15.76
CA VAL A 476 17.66 24.39 16.77
C VAL A 476 18.50 23.28 16.13
N LEU A 477 18.03 22.69 15.03
CA LEU A 477 18.76 21.66 14.30
C LEU A 477 20.05 22.23 13.69
N GLU A 478 19.99 23.40 13.07
CA GLU A 478 21.16 24.08 12.49
C GLU A 478 22.18 24.48 13.58
N GLN A 479 21.73 25.05 14.69
CA GLN A 479 22.59 25.42 15.83
C GLN A 479 23.25 24.21 16.51
N SER A 480 22.62 23.03 16.42
CA SER A 480 23.20 21.80 16.96
C SER A 480 24.47 21.35 16.22
N GLY A 481 24.69 21.82 14.99
CA GLY A 481 25.79 21.38 14.13
C GLY A 481 25.66 19.94 13.63
N ARG A 482 24.55 19.26 13.92
CA ARG A 482 24.32 17.86 13.52
C ARG A 482 23.74 17.79 12.10
N PRO A 483 24.24 16.91 11.22
CA PRO A 483 23.60 16.66 9.93
C PRO A 483 22.18 16.16 10.14
N PHE A 484 21.19 16.74 9.44
CA PHE A 484 19.81 16.28 9.57
C PHE A 484 19.17 15.89 8.23
N PHE A 485 18.35 14.84 8.30
CA PHE A 485 17.81 14.11 7.15
C PHE A 485 16.32 13.84 7.33
N LEU A 486 15.62 13.55 6.23
CA LEU A 486 14.23 13.11 6.23
C LEU A 486 14.13 11.67 5.68
N THR A 487 13.34 10.80 6.31
CA THR A 487 12.96 9.50 5.73
C THR A 487 11.90 9.60 4.64
N ASP A 488 11.09 10.65 4.71
CA ASP A 488 9.93 10.86 3.86
C ASP A 488 9.66 12.37 3.72
N ARG A 489 8.93 12.74 2.67
CA ARG A 489 8.60 14.13 2.36
C ARG A 489 7.26 14.49 3.00
N PHE A 490 7.23 14.75 4.31
CA PHE A 490 5.98 14.89 5.09
C PHE A 490 5.59 16.34 5.51
N ALA A 491 6.11 17.38 4.84
CA ALA A 491 6.16 18.83 5.19
C ALA A 491 6.42 19.82 4.01
N PRO A 492 5.47 20.35 3.16
CA PRO A 492 5.81 21.21 2.00
C PRO A 492 6.25 22.56 2.48
N ASN A 493 5.60 22.99 3.56
CA ASN A 493 5.72 24.30 4.15
C ASN A 493 6.87 24.34 5.17
N ARG A 494 7.75 23.33 5.18
CA ARG A 494 8.78 23.17 6.22
C ARG A 494 10.20 23.13 5.63
N PHE A 495 10.38 22.50 4.47
CA PHE A 495 11.62 22.48 3.70
C PHE A 495 11.25 22.55 2.22
N THR A 496 11.82 23.50 1.48
CA THR A 496 11.54 23.62 0.03
C THR A 496 12.26 22.51 -0.73
N SER A 497 11.76 22.13 -1.91
CA SER A 497 12.37 21.06 -2.71
C SER A 497 13.83 21.33 -3.08
N ASP A 498 14.22 22.60 -3.22
CA ASP A 498 15.58 23.03 -3.51
C ASP A 498 16.55 22.83 -2.32
N GLU A 499 16.00 22.69 -1.12
CA GLU A 499 16.76 22.38 0.10
C GLU A 499 16.92 20.86 0.31
N LEU A 500 16.30 20.02 -0.53
CA LEU A 500 16.29 18.58 -0.35
C LEU A 500 17.11 17.87 -1.42
N THR A 501 18.25 17.32 -1.02
CA THR A 501 19.12 16.56 -1.91
C THR A 501 19.04 15.06 -1.61
N PRO A 502 18.86 14.18 -2.62
CA PRO A 502 18.87 12.74 -2.40
C PRO A 502 20.19 12.27 -1.77
N HIS A 503 20.11 11.41 -0.77
CA HIS A 503 21.25 10.82 -0.09
C HIS A 503 20.95 9.37 0.33
N GLY A 504 21.21 8.42 -0.57
CA GLY A 504 20.81 7.02 -0.41
C GLY A 504 19.29 6.94 -0.25
N VAL A 505 18.84 6.26 0.81
CA VAL A 505 17.41 6.13 1.16
C VAL A 505 16.86 7.33 1.96
N LEU A 506 17.64 8.40 2.09
CA LEU A 506 17.28 9.60 2.87
C LEU A 506 17.27 10.86 1.99
N TRP A 507 16.57 11.89 2.46
CA TRP A 507 16.71 13.25 1.97
C TRP A 507 17.62 14.03 2.89
N ARG A 508 18.73 14.56 2.37
CA ARG A 508 19.57 15.50 3.11
C ARG A 508 18.93 16.88 3.03
N VAL A 509 18.80 17.54 4.17
CA VAL A 509 18.32 18.93 4.23
C VAL A 509 19.51 19.90 4.16
N GLY A 510 19.37 20.94 3.35
CA GLY A 510 20.35 21.99 3.11
C GLY A 510 20.95 21.96 1.69
N PRO A 511 21.54 23.08 1.24
CA PRO A 511 22.09 23.18 -0.11
C PRO A 511 23.23 22.17 -0.33
N SER A 512 23.16 21.44 -1.44
CA SER A 512 24.27 20.59 -1.89
C SER A 512 25.23 21.42 -2.73
N THR A 513 26.51 21.41 -2.36
CA THR A 513 27.60 21.92 -3.21
C THR A 513 28.11 20.88 -4.21
N THR A 514 27.54 19.67 -4.20
CA THR A 514 27.93 18.56 -5.10
C THR A 514 27.22 18.73 -6.43
N PRO A 515 27.95 18.74 -7.57
CA PRO A 515 27.35 18.76 -8.90
C PRO A 515 26.33 17.63 -9.11
N ALA A 516 25.27 17.89 -9.87
CA ALA A 516 24.18 16.94 -10.08
C ALA A 516 24.62 15.56 -10.64
N PRO A 517 25.54 15.46 -11.62
CA PRO A 517 25.99 14.14 -12.12
C PRO A 517 26.69 13.30 -11.06
N GLU A 518 27.53 13.93 -10.23
CA GLU A 518 28.23 13.27 -9.13
C GLU A 518 27.26 12.83 -8.03
N LEU A 519 26.27 13.68 -7.73
CA LEU A 519 25.20 13.35 -6.78
C LEU A 519 24.40 12.13 -7.25
N VAL A 520 24.06 12.05 -8.54
CA VAL A 520 23.36 10.89 -9.12
C VAL A 520 24.21 9.63 -9.05
N ALA A 521 25.50 9.70 -9.43
CA ALA A 521 26.41 8.55 -9.37
C ALA A 521 26.61 8.04 -7.94
N ALA A 522 26.82 8.95 -6.98
CA ALA A 522 26.97 8.60 -5.57
C ALA A 522 25.70 7.97 -4.99
N ASN A 523 24.52 8.47 -5.38
CA ASN A 523 23.26 7.86 -4.97
C ASN A 523 23.05 6.48 -5.60
N ARG A 524 23.34 6.32 -6.90
CA ARG A 524 23.28 5.01 -7.57
C ARG A 524 24.13 3.96 -6.86
N ALA A 525 25.39 4.29 -6.56
CA ALA A 525 26.29 3.37 -5.86
C ALA A 525 25.76 2.98 -4.47
N ARG A 526 25.18 3.92 -3.71
CA ARG A 526 24.55 3.63 -2.42
C ARG A 526 23.33 2.71 -2.55
N PHE A 527 22.55 2.84 -3.62
CA PHE A 527 21.40 1.97 -3.86
C PHE A 527 21.81 0.56 -4.30
N GLU A 528 22.84 0.46 -5.13
CA GLU A 528 23.40 -0.83 -5.58
C GLU A 528 24.00 -1.64 -4.42
N SER A 529 24.38 -0.99 -3.31
CA SER A 529 24.86 -1.68 -2.10
C SER A 529 23.74 -2.13 -1.15
N LEU A 530 22.47 -1.79 -1.41
CA LEU A 530 21.35 -2.18 -0.54
C LEU A 530 20.90 -3.61 -0.81
N SER A 531 20.56 -4.33 0.25
CA SER A 531 20.02 -5.69 0.15
C SER A 531 18.49 -5.63 0.05
N LEU A 532 17.94 -5.97 -1.12
CA LEU A 532 16.50 -6.03 -1.28
C LEU A 532 15.93 -7.36 -0.76
N PRO A 533 14.78 -7.35 -0.07
CA PRO A 533 14.12 -8.57 0.39
C PRO A 533 13.71 -9.44 -0.79
N VAL A 534 13.85 -10.77 -0.63
CA VAL A 534 13.44 -11.75 -1.64
C VAL A 534 12.47 -12.77 -0.99
N PRO A 535 11.21 -12.85 -1.45
CA PRO A 535 10.58 -12.02 -2.48
C PRO A 535 10.38 -10.56 -2.03
N MET A 536 10.25 -9.65 -3.00
CA MET A 536 9.90 -8.26 -2.70
C MET A 536 8.47 -8.18 -2.12
N PRO A 537 8.24 -7.32 -1.10
CA PRO A 537 6.91 -7.03 -0.60
C PRO A 537 5.96 -6.56 -1.71
N THR A 538 4.67 -6.85 -1.57
CA THR A 538 3.60 -6.31 -2.42
C THR A 538 2.53 -5.68 -1.55
N ALA A 539 1.78 -4.70 -2.09
CA ALA A 539 0.69 -4.05 -1.37
C ALA A 539 -0.35 -5.03 -0.78
N GLU A 540 -0.55 -6.17 -1.46
CA GLU A 540 -1.51 -7.20 -1.07
C GLU A 540 -0.94 -8.18 -0.04
N SER A 541 0.37 -8.45 -0.09
CA SER A 541 1.02 -9.36 0.84
C SER A 541 1.34 -8.65 2.14
N ASP A 542 2.06 -7.53 2.09
CA ASP A 542 2.51 -6.76 3.24
C ASP A 542 2.44 -5.26 2.91
N GLY A 543 1.36 -4.62 3.34
CA GLY A 543 1.09 -3.21 3.02
C GLY A 543 2.14 -2.28 3.64
N TRP A 544 2.68 -2.64 4.81
CA TRP A 544 3.66 -1.82 5.52
C TRP A 544 5.03 -1.88 4.85
N SER A 545 5.55 -3.08 4.60
CA SER A 545 6.83 -3.23 3.91
C SER A 545 6.73 -2.68 2.49
N TRP A 546 5.60 -2.89 1.81
CA TRP A 546 5.37 -2.30 0.49
C TRP A 546 5.47 -0.78 0.50
N THR A 547 4.82 -0.08 1.45
CA THR A 547 4.88 1.38 1.53
C THR A 547 6.32 1.87 1.71
N LEU A 548 7.08 1.26 2.62
CA LEU A 548 8.48 1.62 2.84
C LEU A 548 9.33 1.45 1.57
N TYR A 549 9.15 0.34 0.84
CA TYR A 549 9.91 0.07 -0.38
C TYR A 549 9.40 0.82 -1.63
N VAL A 550 8.14 1.25 -1.66
CA VAL A 550 7.64 2.15 -2.70
C VAL A 550 8.24 3.53 -2.54
N GLU A 551 8.26 4.08 -1.33
CA GLU A 551 8.90 5.37 -1.07
C GLU A 551 10.41 5.32 -1.33
N TYR A 552 11.06 4.20 -1.00
CA TYR A 552 12.44 3.90 -1.44
C TYR A 552 12.59 4.02 -2.96
N GLY A 553 11.62 3.48 -3.71
CA GLY A 553 11.63 3.42 -5.18
C GLY A 553 11.13 4.70 -5.86
N GLN A 554 10.37 5.56 -5.18
CA GLN A 554 9.87 6.83 -5.72
C GLN A 554 10.99 7.84 -5.98
N LEU A 555 12.13 7.71 -5.28
CA LEU A 555 13.39 8.38 -5.64
C LEU A 555 13.87 8.04 -7.07
N TRP A 556 13.38 6.93 -7.65
CA TRP A 556 13.87 6.34 -8.89
C TRP A 556 12.80 6.16 -10.00
N ALA A 557 11.50 6.36 -9.74
CA ALA A 557 10.46 6.01 -10.72
C ALA A 557 10.38 6.94 -11.96
N ASN A 558 10.88 8.18 -11.87
CA ASN A 558 10.88 9.20 -12.94
C ASN A 558 12.30 9.55 -13.44
N LEU A 559 13.26 8.63 -13.28
CA LEU A 559 14.69 8.93 -13.43
C LEU A 559 15.11 9.50 -14.76
N GLU A 560 14.57 9.08 -15.90
CA GLU A 560 15.20 9.49 -17.17
C GLU A 560 14.99 10.98 -17.44
N ILE A 561 13.78 11.52 -17.24
CA ILE A 561 13.49 12.97 -17.33
C ILE A 561 14.21 13.71 -16.18
N LEU A 562 14.08 13.23 -14.94
CA LEU A 562 14.69 13.88 -13.77
C LEU A 562 16.23 13.92 -13.85
N ARG A 563 16.85 12.82 -14.29
CA ARG A 563 18.29 12.70 -14.51
C ARG A 563 18.70 13.67 -15.60
N ALA A 564 18.07 13.60 -16.78
CA ALA A 564 18.45 14.38 -17.93
C ALA A 564 18.34 15.90 -17.70
N LEU A 565 17.31 16.35 -16.97
CA LEU A 565 17.15 17.75 -16.56
C LEU A 565 18.21 18.16 -15.51
N ARG A 566 18.45 17.34 -14.49
CA ARG A 566 19.45 17.65 -13.46
C ARG A 566 20.88 17.66 -14.01
N GLU A 567 21.22 16.76 -14.93
CA GLU A 567 22.50 16.75 -15.62
C GLU A 567 22.75 18.03 -16.43
N ARG A 568 21.68 18.69 -16.87
CA ARG A 568 21.70 19.99 -17.57
C ARG A 568 21.61 21.21 -16.64
N GLY A 569 21.57 21.00 -15.32
CA GLY A 569 21.63 22.07 -14.33
C GLY A 569 20.27 22.64 -13.89
N PHE A 570 19.14 22.03 -14.29
CA PHE A 570 17.82 22.46 -13.84
C PHE A 570 17.55 22.07 -12.38
N ALA A 571 16.91 22.98 -11.63
CA ALA A 571 16.30 22.66 -10.34
C ALA A 571 14.95 21.96 -10.59
N VAL A 572 14.82 20.71 -10.13
CA VAL A 572 13.65 19.88 -10.50
C VAL A 572 12.93 19.34 -9.27
N THR A 573 11.64 19.64 -9.19
CA THR A 573 10.69 19.15 -8.18
C THR A 573 9.70 18.18 -8.80
N VAL A 574 9.39 17.10 -8.08
CA VAL A 574 8.32 16.16 -8.46
C VAL A 574 7.07 16.52 -7.68
N ALA A 575 5.95 16.71 -8.38
CA ALA A 575 4.64 16.90 -7.78
C ALA A 575 3.93 15.55 -7.54
N THR A 576 3.01 15.50 -6.57
CA THR A 576 2.24 14.28 -6.24
C THR A 576 0.78 14.58 -5.93
N ARG A 577 -0.10 13.65 -6.31
CA ARG A 577 -1.52 13.70 -5.95
C ARG A 577 -1.80 13.39 -4.47
N HIS A 578 -0.87 12.70 -3.80
CA HIS A 578 -1.14 12.15 -2.48
C HIS A 578 -1.00 13.19 -1.36
N PRO A 579 -2.05 13.42 -0.54
CA PRO A 579 -2.05 14.44 0.51
C PRO A 579 -1.11 14.11 1.69
N PHE A 580 -0.59 12.88 1.75
CA PHE A 580 0.28 12.37 2.83
C PHE A 580 1.78 12.46 2.54
N ALA A 581 2.17 13.04 1.40
CA ALA A 581 3.51 13.54 1.20
C ALA A 581 3.53 15.07 1.29
N PRO A 582 3.23 15.66 2.47
CA PRO A 582 3.15 17.09 2.55
C PRO A 582 4.43 17.74 1.96
N ALA A 583 5.68 17.23 2.05
CA ALA A 583 6.89 17.91 1.50
C ALA A 583 7.06 17.94 -0.01
N MET A 584 6.04 17.56 -0.76
CA MET A 584 6.03 17.65 -2.20
C MET A 584 5.01 18.69 -2.62
N THR A 585 5.29 19.39 -3.72
CA THR A 585 4.28 20.18 -4.41
C THR A 585 3.09 19.28 -4.67
N ARG A 586 1.96 19.53 -4.01
CA ARG A 586 0.75 18.76 -4.22
C ARG A 586 0.10 19.28 -5.49
N ILE A 587 0.03 18.44 -6.50
CA ILE A 587 -0.75 18.65 -7.72
C ILE A 587 -1.45 17.33 -7.97
N ASP A 588 -2.76 17.32 -7.79
CA ASP A 588 -3.63 16.23 -8.13
C ASP A 588 -4.46 16.68 -9.32
N LEU A 589 -4.25 16.07 -10.49
CA LEU A 589 -4.95 16.41 -11.73
C LEU A 589 -6.48 16.30 -11.62
N LEU A 590 -6.99 15.60 -10.59
CA LEU A 590 -8.41 15.45 -10.31
C LEU A 590 -8.96 16.46 -9.27
N ASP A 591 -8.11 17.31 -8.70
CA ASP A 591 -8.45 18.26 -7.63
C ASP A 591 -7.90 19.67 -7.97
N PRO A 592 -8.73 20.53 -8.62
CA PRO A 592 -8.32 21.87 -9.05
C PRO A 592 -7.83 22.79 -7.93
N GLU A 593 -8.21 22.54 -6.67
CA GLU A 593 -7.72 23.33 -5.53
C GLU A 593 -6.20 23.20 -5.35
N THR A 594 -5.60 22.16 -5.94
CA THR A 594 -4.16 21.88 -5.84
C THR A 594 -3.31 22.54 -6.94
N PHE A 595 -3.92 23.11 -7.98
CA PHE A 595 -3.18 23.57 -9.17
C PHE A 595 -2.27 24.77 -8.92
N SER A 596 -2.60 25.60 -7.92
CA SER A 596 -1.71 26.67 -7.43
C SER A 596 -0.32 26.19 -6.98
N GLY A 597 -0.14 24.87 -6.77
CA GLY A 597 1.18 24.28 -6.60
C GLY A 597 2.13 24.52 -7.78
N ALA A 598 1.60 24.71 -9.00
CA ALA A 598 2.38 24.98 -10.20
C ALA A 598 3.01 26.38 -10.23
N ASP A 599 2.46 27.35 -9.49
CA ASP A 599 2.83 28.78 -9.60
C ASP A 599 4.27 29.11 -9.17
N ASN A 600 4.95 28.17 -8.51
CA ASN A 600 6.33 28.33 -8.06
C ASN A 600 7.37 27.81 -9.07
N PHE A 601 6.95 27.43 -10.27
CA PHE A 601 7.80 26.76 -11.25
C PHE A 601 7.73 27.45 -12.61
N ASP A 602 8.90 27.66 -13.23
CA ASP A 602 8.99 28.26 -14.56
C ASP A 602 8.48 27.31 -15.66
N VAL A 603 8.62 26.00 -15.45
CA VAL A 603 8.24 24.95 -16.40
C VAL A 603 7.54 23.81 -15.66
N VAL A 604 6.36 23.44 -16.14
CA VAL A 604 5.59 22.28 -15.67
C VAL A 604 5.68 21.18 -16.72
N ILE A 605 6.14 20.00 -16.32
CA ILE A 605 6.22 18.83 -17.21
C ILE A 605 5.27 17.77 -16.67
N ASP A 606 4.22 17.45 -17.43
CA ASP A 606 3.33 16.36 -17.07
C ASP A 606 3.86 15.02 -17.58
N ALA A 607 4.13 14.13 -16.64
CA ALA A 607 4.50 12.73 -16.85
C ALA A 607 3.58 11.78 -16.08
N ALA A 608 2.36 12.23 -15.74
CA ALA A 608 1.36 11.45 -15.04
C ALA A 608 0.64 10.44 -15.96
N ASP A 609 -0.19 9.59 -15.35
CA ASP A 609 -1.04 8.63 -16.06
C ASP A 609 -2.28 9.35 -16.62
N ALA A 610 -2.12 10.00 -17.78
CA ALA A 610 -3.16 10.80 -18.44
C ALA A 610 -4.48 10.04 -18.68
N LEU A 611 -4.43 8.71 -18.78
CA LEU A 611 -5.63 7.87 -18.93
C LEU A 611 -6.51 7.83 -17.68
N MET A 612 -5.88 7.82 -16.50
CA MET A 612 -6.59 7.75 -15.23
C MET A 612 -6.86 9.12 -14.63
N ALA A 613 -6.06 10.11 -15.02
CA ALA A 613 -6.11 11.46 -14.52
C ALA A 613 -5.81 12.43 -15.67
N PRO A 614 -6.86 12.87 -16.41
CA PRO A 614 -6.73 13.78 -17.53
C PRO A 614 -6.05 15.10 -17.12
N PRO A 615 -5.05 15.61 -17.85
CA PRO A 615 -4.32 16.84 -17.48
C PRO A 615 -5.03 18.13 -17.88
N ASP A 616 -6.17 18.03 -18.57
CA ASP A 616 -6.88 19.12 -19.24
C ASP A 616 -7.09 20.36 -18.34
N GLU A 617 -7.53 20.17 -17.10
CA GLU A 617 -7.84 21.27 -16.19
C GLU A 617 -6.58 21.94 -15.61
N LEU A 618 -5.51 21.16 -15.39
CA LEU A 618 -4.22 21.73 -14.97
C LEU A 618 -3.59 22.52 -16.13
N ILE A 619 -3.70 22.03 -17.36
CA ILE A 619 -3.25 22.73 -18.56
C ILE A 619 -3.98 24.06 -18.71
N ALA A 620 -5.32 24.07 -18.59
CA ALA A 620 -6.11 25.30 -18.65
C ALA A 620 -5.64 26.30 -17.59
N TYR A 621 -5.46 25.85 -16.35
CA TYR A 621 -4.92 26.66 -15.27
C TYR A 621 -3.54 27.26 -15.62
N CYS A 622 -2.62 26.43 -16.13
CA CYS A 622 -1.28 26.87 -16.49
C CYS A 622 -1.27 27.89 -17.65
N LEU A 623 -2.12 27.70 -18.66
CA LEU A 623 -2.30 28.64 -19.77
C LEU A 623 -2.88 29.98 -19.29
N GLU A 624 -3.81 29.98 -18.34
CA GLU A 624 -4.36 31.21 -17.74
C GLU A 624 -3.33 31.95 -16.88
N GLN A 625 -2.49 31.21 -16.13
CA GLN A 625 -1.49 31.80 -15.21
C GLN A 625 -0.17 32.21 -15.89
N GLY A 626 0.01 31.93 -17.18
CA GLY A 626 1.23 32.31 -17.90
C GLY A 626 2.38 31.30 -17.81
N HIS A 627 2.11 30.06 -17.43
CA HIS A 627 3.13 29.03 -17.25
C HIS A 627 3.51 28.35 -18.57
N LEU A 628 4.76 27.85 -18.65
CA LEU A 628 5.17 26.92 -19.71
C LEU A 628 4.84 25.49 -19.28
N PHE A 629 3.94 24.84 -20.02
CA PHE A 629 3.50 23.47 -19.77
C PHE A 629 3.94 22.54 -20.91
N ILE A 630 4.52 21.39 -20.55
CA ILE A 630 4.98 20.37 -21.48
C ILE A 630 4.25 19.07 -21.18
N GLU A 631 3.50 18.58 -22.16
CA GLU A 631 2.76 17.33 -22.07
C GLU A 631 3.55 16.18 -22.70
N THR A 632 3.67 15.04 -22.00
CA THR A 632 4.50 13.89 -22.44
C THR A 632 3.68 12.64 -22.80
N THR A 633 2.34 12.71 -22.78
CA THR A 633 1.47 11.57 -23.09
C THR A 633 1.60 11.08 -24.53
N SER A 634 1.50 9.76 -24.69
CA SER A 634 1.41 9.06 -25.97
C SER A 634 -0.02 8.59 -26.28
N ASP A 635 -1.02 9.05 -25.53
CA ASP A 635 -2.41 8.66 -25.68
C ASP A 635 -3.13 9.47 -26.78
N PRO A 636 -3.61 8.85 -27.88
CA PRO A 636 -4.24 9.55 -28.99
C PRO A 636 -5.50 10.32 -28.60
N GLU A 637 -6.40 9.71 -27.81
CA GLU A 637 -7.65 10.38 -27.40
C GLU A 637 -7.36 11.62 -26.54
N THR A 638 -6.38 11.54 -25.64
CA THR A 638 -5.95 12.71 -24.85
C THR A 638 -5.33 13.78 -25.74
N ILE A 639 -4.42 13.42 -26.67
CA ILE A 639 -3.82 14.41 -27.57
C ILE A 639 -4.87 15.08 -28.45
N GLU A 640 -5.81 14.34 -29.03
CA GLU A 640 -6.93 14.91 -29.79
C GLU A 640 -7.77 15.83 -28.94
N ARG A 641 -8.17 15.40 -27.74
CA ARG A 641 -8.96 16.21 -26.82
C ARG A 641 -8.26 17.51 -26.44
N LEU A 642 -6.96 17.46 -26.17
CA LEU A 642 -6.15 18.65 -25.85
C LEU A 642 -5.95 19.54 -27.07
N THR A 643 -5.76 18.95 -28.25
CA THR A 643 -5.65 19.68 -29.51
C THR A 643 -6.96 20.41 -29.81
N ASP A 644 -8.09 19.70 -29.80
CA ASP A 644 -9.42 20.27 -30.06
C ASP A 644 -9.79 21.37 -29.05
N ARG A 645 -9.36 21.24 -27.79
CA ARG A 645 -9.65 22.22 -26.74
C ARG A 645 -8.79 23.47 -26.85
N PHE A 646 -7.51 23.35 -27.21
CA PHE A 646 -6.55 24.45 -27.04
C PHE A 646 -5.84 24.91 -28.33
N HIS A 647 -5.75 24.09 -29.38
CA HIS A 647 -5.05 24.45 -30.61
C HIS A 647 -5.79 25.55 -31.39
N GLY A 648 -5.05 26.51 -31.95
CA GLY A 648 -5.63 27.63 -32.71
C GLY A 648 -6.24 28.77 -31.87
N THR A 649 -6.09 28.74 -30.55
CA THR A 649 -6.60 29.78 -29.62
C THR A 649 -5.49 30.66 -29.03
N HIS A 650 -4.41 30.90 -29.80
CA HIS A 650 -3.20 31.60 -29.32
C HIS A 650 -3.48 32.96 -28.67
N GLU A 651 -4.44 33.73 -29.18
CA GLU A 651 -4.78 35.06 -28.65
C GLU A 651 -5.53 35.04 -27.30
N GLU A 652 -5.96 33.87 -26.83
CA GLU A 652 -6.76 33.71 -25.61
C GLU A 652 -5.94 33.31 -24.37
N HIS A 653 -4.66 32.96 -24.54
CA HIS A 653 -3.82 32.40 -23.47
C HIS A 653 -2.69 33.34 -23.04
N ALA A 654 -2.30 33.25 -21.77
CA ALA A 654 -1.13 33.95 -21.23
C ALA A 654 0.13 33.06 -21.19
N GLY A 655 -0.05 31.74 -21.17
CA GLY A 655 1.02 30.73 -21.05
C GLY A 655 1.29 29.99 -22.36
N VAL A 656 2.19 29.00 -22.28
CA VAL A 656 2.62 28.18 -23.42
C VAL A 656 2.34 26.72 -23.13
N LEU A 657 1.67 26.02 -24.06
CA LEU A 657 1.52 24.56 -24.03
C LEU A 657 2.32 23.94 -25.18
N VAL A 658 3.17 22.98 -24.87
CA VAL A 658 3.83 22.14 -25.87
C VAL A 658 3.31 20.70 -25.77
N LEU A 659 2.63 20.25 -26.82
CA LEU A 659 2.04 18.92 -26.89
C LEU A 659 3.04 17.90 -27.46
N GLY A 660 3.17 16.79 -26.74
CA GLY A 660 3.87 15.58 -27.19
C GLY A 660 5.38 15.68 -27.14
N ALA A 661 5.94 15.70 -25.93
CA ALA A 661 7.37 15.63 -25.67
C ALA A 661 7.81 14.22 -25.22
N GLY A 662 8.84 13.69 -25.88
CA GLY A 662 9.35 12.35 -25.60
C GLY A 662 9.90 11.66 -26.84
N ILE A 663 9.71 10.35 -26.92
CA ILE A 663 10.16 9.54 -28.07
C ILE A 663 9.06 9.34 -29.11
N PHE A 664 7.88 8.87 -28.68
CA PHE A 664 6.66 8.83 -29.47
C PHE A 664 5.46 8.98 -28.52
N THR A 665 4.82 10.15 -28.44
CA THR A 665 5.01 11.37 -29.25
C THR A 665 6.33 12.10 -28.94
N GLY A 666 6.77 13.01 -29.82
CA GLY A 666 8.00 13.79 -29.66
C GLY A 666 8.98 13.65 -30.81
N LEU A 667 10.04 12.85 -30.63
CA LEU A 667 10.99 12.57 -31.72
C LEU A 667 10.30 12.00 -32.96
N SER A 668 9.20 11.25 -32.81
CA SER A 668 8.38 10.78 -33.91
C SER A 668 7.77 11.91 -34.75
N ASN A 669 7.22 12.93 -34.10
CA ASN A 669 6.74 14.16 -34.75
C ASN A 669 7.87 14.92 -35.44
N LEU A 670 9.00 15.11 -34.76
CA LEU A 670 10.15 15.82 -35.33
C LEU A 670 10.71 15.13 -36.58
N VAL A 671 10.73 13.79 -36.61
CA VAL A 671 11.10 13.00 -37.79
C VAL A 671 10.08 13.16 -38.92
N GLY A 672 8.78 13.14 -38.61
CA GLY A 672 7.71 13.41 -39.57
C GLY A 672 7.83 14.79 -40.22
N ALA A 673 7.93 15.84 -39.40
CA ALA A 673 8.06 17.22 -39.85
C ALA A 673 9.36 17.47 -40.62
N ALA A 674 10.48 16.85 -40.23
CA ALA A 674 11.75 16.95 -40.96
C ALA A 674 11.65 16.39 -42.39
N ALA A 675 10.93 15.27 -42.59
CA ALA A 675 10.73 14.70 -43.91
C ALA A 675 9.90 15.63 -44.82
N ILE A 676 8.90 16.31 -44.26
CA ILE A 676 8.08 17.30 -45.00
C ILE A 676 8.90 18.55 -45.36
N ARG A 677 9.64 19.12 -44.41
CA ARG A 677 10.45 20.34 -44.64
C ARG A 677 11.44 20.17 -45.79
N GLN A 678 12.09 19.01 -45.89
CA GLN A 678 13.04 18.73 -46.98
C GLN A 678 12.37 18.68 -48.35
N LEU A 679 11.12 18.21 -48.38
CA LEU A 679 10.30 18.18 -49.56
C LEU A 679 9.99 19.62 -50.01
N SER A 680 9.61 20.50 -49.07
CA SER A 680 9.34 21.93 -49.34
C SER A 680 10.56 22.73 -49.78
N THR A 681 11.75 22.45 -49.23
CA THR A 681 12.99 23.19 -49.60
C THR A 681 13.47 22.89 -51.02
N ASN A 682 13.06 21.76 -51.61
CA ASN A 682 13.50 21.31 -52.94
C ASN A 682 12.47 21.55 -54.05
N THR A 683 11.29 22.08 -53.75
CA THR A 683 10.22 22.34 -54.74
C THR A 683 9.65 23.76 -54.62
N THR A 684 9.44 24.43 -55.76
CA THR A 684 8.77 25.74 -55.86
C THR A 684 7.23 25.67 -55.78
N SER A 685 6.66 24.50 -55.49
CA SER A 685 5.21 24.23 -55.40
C SER A 685 4.77 24.05 -53.94
N SER A 686 3.52 24.41 -53.66
CA SER A 686 2.80 24.09 -52.42
C SER A 686 2.87 22.58 -52.11
N ILE A 687 2.77 22.20 -50.83
CA ILE A 687 2.73 20.80 -50.36
C ILE A 687 1.36 20.13 -50.67
N GLU A 688 0.51 20.81 -51.43
CA GLU A 688 -0.82 20.32 -51.85
C GLU A 688 -0.68 18.96 -52.56
N GLY A 689 -1.45 17.97 -52.12
CA GLY A 689 -1.40 16.60 -52.64
C GLY A 689 -0.24 15.71 -52.16
N GLY A 690 0.64 16.20 -51.27
CA GLY A 690 1.71 15.40 -50.67
C GLY A 690 1.22 14.32 -49.70
N LYS A 691 2.03 13.27 -49.50
CA LYS A 691 1.75 12.15 -48.56
C LYS A 691 2.88 11.94 -47.55
N LEU A 692 2.54 11.85 -46.27
CA LEU A 692 3.43 11.49 -45.17
C LEU A 692 3.12 10.10 -44.62
N GLU A 693 4.14 9.24 -44.57
CA GLU A 693 4.06 7.92 -43.95
C GLU A 693 5.09 7.82 -42.82
N LEU A 694 4.62 7.78 -41.57
CA LEU A 694 5.45 7.64 -40.38
C LEU A 694 5.42 6.19 -39.88
N GLY A 695 6.58 5.65 -39.51
CA GLY A 695 6.77 4.31 -39.00
C GLY A 695 7.52 4.30 -37.68
N ILE A 696 6.96 3.62 -36.67
CA ILE A 696 7.60 3.42 -35.36
C ILE A 696 7.83 1.93 -35.15
N ARG A 697 9.09 1.55 -34.89
CA ARG A 697 9.50 0.18 -34.64
C ARG A 697 10.03 0.07 -33.22
N VAL A 698 9.34 -0.74 -32.42
CA VAL A 698 9.66 -0.96 -31.01
C VAL A 698 9.31 -2.38 -30.61
N SER A 699 10.04 -2.93 -29.63
CA SER A 699 9.67 -4.20 -29.04
C SER A 699 8.67 -4.00 -27.91
N PRO A 700 7.48 -4.64 -27.96
CA PRO A 700 6.59 -4.65 -26.83
C PRO A 700 7.08 -5.54 -25.68
N LEU A 701 8.22 -6.23 -25.84
CA LEU A 701 8.85 -7.15 -24.89
C LEU A 701 10.01 -6.47 -24.15
N SER A 702 9.73 -5.34 -23.53
CA SER A 702 10.74 -4.46 -22.90
C SER A 702 10.21 -3.86 -21.60
N ARG A 703 11.09 -3.20 -20.84
CA ARG A 703 10.70 -2.51 -19.60
C ARG A 703 9.59 -1.48 -19.88
N GLY A 704 8.66 -1.30 -18.94
CA GLY A 704 7.63 -0.27 -19.01
C GLY A 704 6.94 -0.10 -17.65
N GLY A 705 6.66 1.14 -17.27
CA GLY A 705 5.98 1.49 -16.02
C GLY A 705 4.50 1.05 -16.01
N GLN A 706 3.82 1.27 -14.87
CA GLN A 706 2.41 0.92 -14.72
C GLN A 706 1.51 1.61 -15.76
N GLY A 707 1.81 2.87 -16.14
CA GLY A 707 1.11 3.57 -17.20
C GLY A 707 1.19 2.84 -18.54
N MET A 708 2.39 2.41 -18.95
CA MET A 708 2.58 1.66 -20.20
C MET A 708 1.87 0.31 -20.24
N VAL A 709 1.68 -0.35 -19.08
CA VAL A 709 0.93 -1.61 -18.98
C VAL A 709 -0.56 -1.39 -19.27
N LYS A 710 -1.11 -0.23 -18.92
CA LYS A 710 -2.50 0.15 -19.19
C LYS A 710 -2.70 0.74 -20.58
N LEU A 711 -1.74 1.56 -21.03
CA LEU A 711 -1.79 2.24 -22.32
C LEU A 711 -1.85 1.24 -23.48
N ILE A 712 -1.04 0.18 -23.49
CA ILE A 712 -1.01 -0.74 -24.63
C ILE A 712 -2.37 -1.44 -24.89
N PRO A 713 -3.03 -2.06 -23.90
CA PRO A 713 -4.37 -2.62 -24.10
C PRO A 713 -5.41 -1.56 -24.46
N HIS A 714 -5.29 -0.33 -23.94
CA HIS A 714 -6.16 0.78 -24.28
C HIS A 714 -6.00 1.18 -25.75
N LEU A 715 -4.77 1.44 -26.22
CA LEU A 715 -4.47 1.78 -27.61
C LEU A 715 -5.01 0.75 -28.60
N LEU A 716 -4.93 -0.55 -28.27
CA LEU A 716 -5.43 -1.60 -29.17
C LEU A 716 -6.96 -1.59 -29.33
N ALA A 717 -7.69 -0.97 -28.40
CA ALA A 717 -9.14 -0.87 -28.45
C ALA A 717 -9.63 0.40 -29.20
N LEU A 718 -8.74 1.36 -29.46
CA LEU A 718 -9.07 2.61 -30.14
C LEU A 718 -9.20 2.44 -31.67
N GLU A 719 -9.77 3.45 -32.31
CA GLU A 719 -9.78 3.58 -33.77
C GLU A 719 -8.42 4.08 -34.27
N THR A 720 -7.95 3.53 -35.40
CA THR A 720 -6.75 4.03 -36.05
C THR A 720 -7.10 5.24 -36.91
N ILE A 721 -6.40 6.34 -36.70
CA ILE A 721 -6.67 7.61 -37.38
C ILE A 721 -5.61 7.88 -38.45
N ARG A 722 -6.07 8.39 -39.57
CA ARG A 722 -5.26 8.91 -40.67
C ARG A 722 -5.97 10.10 -41.31
N TYR A 723 -5.24 10.89 -42.09
CA TYR A 723 -5.79 11.97 -42.88
C TYR A 723 -5.70 11.62 -44.36
N GLU A 724 -6.79 11.81 -45.09
CA GLU A 724 -6.88 11.64 -46.54
C GLU A 724 -7.56 12.87 -47.14
N HIS A 725 -6.89 13.58 -48.05
CA HIS A 725 -7.38 14.85 -48.63
C HIS A 725 -7.78 15.89 -47.57
N GLY A 726 -7.05 15.94 -46.44
CA GLY A 726 -7.32 16.83 -45.31
C GLY A 726 -8.44 16.36 -44.38
N GLU A 727 -9.17 15.29 -44.75
CA GLU A 727 -10.27 14.76 -43.95
C GLU A 727 -9.80 13.68 -42.98
N ARG A 728 -10.32 13.71 -41.75
CA ARG A 728 -10.03 12.71 -40.71
C ARG A 728 -10.74 11.40 -41.03
N VAL A 729 -9.97 10.34 -41.24
CA VAL A 729 -10.47 8.97 -41.48
C VAL A 729 -10.12 8.09 -40.29
N ALA A 730 -11.16 7.55 -39.63
CA ALA A 730 -11.01 6.61 -38.52
C ALA A 730 -11.42 5.19 -38.95
N GLU A 731 -10.60 4.20 -38.60
CA GLU A 731 -10.86 2.79 -38.91
C GLU A 731 -10.66 1.91 -37.66
N GLN A 732 -11.67 1.09 -37.35
CA GLN A 732 -11.58 0.14 -36.24
C GLN A 732 -10.77 -1.11 -36.62
N GLY A 733 -9.83 -1.50 -35.78
CA GLY A 733 -9.06 -2.73 -35.91
C GLY A 733 -7.66 -2.51 -36.49
N ILE A 734 -6.99 -3.61 -36.82
CA ILE A 734 -5.58 -3.61 -37.24
C ILE A 734 -5.51 -4.00 -38.71
N SER A 735 -5.00 -3.09 -39.55
CA SER A 735 -4.82 -3.32 -40.98
C SER A 735 -3.34 -3.39 -41.35
N LYS A 736 -3.06 -3.98 -42.52
CA LYS A 736 -1.70 -4.16 -43.02
C LYS A 736 -1.17 -2.84 -43.57
N GLY A 737 -0.03 -2.38 -43.05
CA GLY A 737 0.67 -1.20 -43.52
C GLY A 737 1.71 -1.48 -44.61
N PRO A 738 2.33 -0.43 -45.18
CA PRO A 738 3.39 -0.55 -46.18
C PRO A 738 4.68 -1.13 -45.59
N ARG A 739 5.68 -1.34 -46.45
CA ARG A 739 7.04 -1.62 -46.00
C ARG A 739 7.80 -0.31 -45.93
N LEU A 740 8.21 0.08 -44.73
CA LEU A 740 8.91 1.34 -44.47
C LEU A 740 10.42 1.12 -44.25
N PRO A 741 11.26 2.06 -44.70
CA PRO A 741 12.72 1.96 -44.62
C PRO A 741 13.24 2.41 -43.25
N PHE A 742 13.12 1.56 -42.23
CA PHE A 742 13.73 1.83 -40.91
C PHE A 742 15.27 1.85 -40.97
N TYR A 743 15.91 2.35 -39.91
CA TYR A 743 17.34 2.65 -39.87
C TYR A 743 18.22 1.44 -40.21
N GLU A 744 17.95 0.26 -39.65
CA GLU A 744 18.73 -0.94 -39.99
C GLU A 744 18.36 -1.51 -41.37
N LYS A 745 17.06 -1.70 -41.61
CA LYS A 745 16.54 -2.31 -42.83
C LYS A 745 15.05 -2.07 -42.99
N PRO A 746 14.49 -2.24 -44.20
CA PRO A 746 13.05 -2.10 -44.40
C PRO A 746 12.23 -3.17 -43.66
N HIS A 747 11.23 -2.76 -42.90
CA HIS A 747 10.29 -3.63 -42.19
C HIS A 747 8.85 -3.36 -42.64
N GLY A 748 8.03 -4.43 -42.71
CA GLY A 748 6.60 -4.24 -42.96
C GLY A 748 5.88 -3.82 -41.69
N THR A 749 4.86 -2.99 -41.83
CA THR A 749 4.17 -2.35 -40.71
C THR A 749 2.70 -2.77 -40.63
N VAL A 750 2.04 -2.33 -39.56
CA VAL A 750 0.60 -2.42 -39.32
C VAL A 750 0.08 -1.05 -38.94
N ALA A 751 -1.14 -0.74 -39.35
CA ALA A 751 -1.84 0.46 -38.90
C ALA A 751 -2.33 0.18 -37.46
N LEU A 752 -1.97 1.08 -36.54
CA LEU A 752 -2.37 1.05 -35.13
C LEU A 752 -2.68 2.48 -34.67
N PRO A 753 -3.53 2.64 -33.65
CA PRO A 753 -3.78 3.95 -33.05
C PRO A 753 -2.49 4.56 -32.51
N LEU A 754 -2.22 5.78 -32.94
CA LEU A 754 -1.03 6.57 -32.68
C LEU A 754 -1.46 8.04 -32.56
N ALA A 755 -0.76 8.81 -31.74
CA ALA A 755 -1.12 10.19 -31.44
C ALA A 755 -0.52 11.20 -32.44
N GLU A 756 0.44 10.76 -33.26
CA GLU A 756 1.13 11.59 -34.25
C GLU A 756 0.26 12.11 -35.41
N PRO A 757 -0.70 11.35 -36.00
CA PRO A 757 -1.48 11.84 -37.13
C PRO A 757 -2.17 13.20 -36.90
N PRO A 758 -2.95 13.42 -35.83
CA PRO A 758 -3.58 14.72 -35.59
C PRO A 758 -2.57 15.84 -35.33
N MET A 759 -1.48 15.53 -34.61
CA MET A 759 -0.42 16.51 -34.35
C MET A 759 0.28 16.97 -35.64
N LEU A 760 0.67 16.02 -36.49
CA LEU A 760 1.33 16.31 -37.77
C LEU A 760 0.36 16.99 -38.75
N ALA A 761 -0.93 16.65 -38.72
CA ALA A 761 -1.94 17.32 -39.53
C ALA A 761 -2.04 18.80 -39.13
N ALA A 762 -2.08 19.07 -37.83
CA ALA A 762 -2.14 20.42 -37.27
C ALA A 762 -0.89 21.25 -37.60
N SER A 763 0.31 20.69 -37.46
CA SER A 763 1.56 21.45 -37.59
C SER A 763 2.14 21.55 -39.00
N THR A 764 1.89 20.57 -39.88
CA THR A 764 2.54 20.50 -41.20
C THR A 764 1.65 20.91 -42.37
N GLY A 765 0.32 20.93 -42.17
CA GLY A 765 -0.66 21.24 -43.23
C GLY A 765 -0.74 20.19 -44.35
N VAL A 766 -0.14 19.00 -44.16
CA VAL A 766 -0.16 17.91 -45.15
C VAL A 766 -1.52 17.22 -45.15
N GLU A 767 -2.14 17.11 -46.32
CA GLU A 767 -3.49 16.55 -46.48
C GLU A 767 -3.56 15.03 -46.33
N ASN A 768 -2.46 14.30 -46.58
CA ASN A 768 -2.42 12.84 -46.52
C ASN A 768 -1.39 12.33 -45.52
N ILE A 769 -1.83 11.89 -44.34
CA ILE A 769 -0.96 11.44 -43.25
C ILE A 769 -1.39 10.07 -42.77
N ALA A 770 -0.45 9.12 -42.74
CA ALA A 770 -0.67 7.80 -42.16
C ALA A 770 0.51 7.37 -41.29
N CYS A 771 0.22 6.96 -40.06
CA CYS A 771 1.22 6.46 -39.12
C CYS A 771 1.06 4.94 -38.91
N TYR A 772 2.19 4.26 -38.73
CA TYR A 772 2.25 2.81 -38.66
C TYR A 772 3.21 2.33 -37.57
N MET A 773 2.95 1.14 -37.03
CA MET A 773 3.88 0.46 -36.13
C MET A 773 4.52 -0.78 -36.77
N SER A 774 5.73 -1.10 -36.36
CA SER A 774 6.42 -2.36 -36.65
C SER A 774 6.87 -3.05 -35.36
N PRO A 775 5.99 -3.84 -34.72
CA PRO A 775 6.33 -4.56 -33.50
C PRO A 775 7.53 -5.51 -33.70
N ALA A 776 8.50 -5.46 -32.78
CA ALA A 776 9.68 -6.34 -32.78
C ALA A 776 9.57 -7.44 -31.71
N PRO A 777 9.84 -8.73 -32.03
CA PRO A 777 10.27 -9.25 -33.32
C PRO A 777 9.14 -9.27 -34.36
N SER A 778 9.51 -9.25 -35.65
CA SER A 778 8.58 -9.12 -36.80
C SER A 778 7.45 -10.16 -36.84
N ILE A 779 7.58 -11.28 -36.11
CA ILE A 779 6.52 -12.28 -35.97
C ILE A 779 5.27 -11.73 -35.27
N LEU A 780 5.43 -10.78 -34.35
CA LEU A 780 4.32 -10.16 -33.61
C LEU A 780 3.34 -9.45 -34.54
N ARG A 781 3.81 -8.92 -35.67
CA ARG A 781 2.95 -8.32 -36.70
C ARG A 781 1.87 -9.28 -37.20
N PHE A 782 2.21 -10.55 -37.37
CA PHE A 782 1.23 -11.56 -37.80
C PHE A 782 0.21 -11.83 -36.70
N ALA A 783 0.62 -11.85 -35.43
CA ALA A 783 -0.30 -12.00 -34.31
C ALA A 783 -1.30 -10.82 -34.24
N PHE A 784 -0.83 -9.59 -34.44
CA PHE A 784 -1.71 -8.41 -34.50
C PHE A 784 -2.70 -8.47 -35.67
N LEU A 785 -2.23 -8.79 -36.89
CA LEU A 785 -3.10 -8.91 -38.07
C LEU A 785 -4.14 -10.04 -37.99
N LEU A 786 -3.86 -11.10 -37.23
CA LEU A 786 -4.79 -12.21 -37.03
C LEU A 786 -5.84 -11.92 -35.95
N THR A 787 -5.73 -10.80 -35.23
CA THR A 787 -6.66 -10.46 -34.14
C THR A 787 -7.84 -9.65 -34.70
N PRO A 788 -9.07 -10.20 -34.70
CA PRO A 788 -10.24 -9.48 -35.20
C PRO A 788 -10.57 -8.26 -34.34
N ALA A 789 -11.11 -7.20 -34.96
CA ALA A 789 -11.45 -5.94 -34.29
C ALA A 789 -12.36 -6.13 -33.05
N PHE A 790 -13.37 -7.01 -33.13
CA PHE A 790 -14.28 -7.28 -32.01
C PHE A 790 -13.60 -7.92 -30.80
N ILE A 791 -12.45 -8.59 -30.99
CA ILE A 791 -11.66 -9.16 -29.88
C ILE A 791 -10.89 -8.05 -29.18
N LEU A 792 -10.29 -7.14 -29.95
CA LEU A 792 -9.50 -6.02 -29.45
C LEU A 792 -10.30 -5.10 -28.52
N THR A 793 -11.59 -4.89 -28.83
CA THR A 793 -12.51 -4.08 -28.01
C THR A 793 -13.19 -4.87 -26.88
N SER A 794 -12.94 -6.17 -26.77
CA SER A 794 -13.62 -7.01 -25.78
C SER A 794 -12.98 -6.90 -24.38
N ARG A 795 -13.81 -6.60 -23.38
CA ARG A 795 -13.38 -6.53 -21.97
C ARG A 795 -12.58 -7.75 -21.49
N PRO A 796 -12.96 -9.01 -21.80
CA PRO A 796 -12.18 -10.18 -21.38
C PRO A 796 -10.77 -10.20 -21.99
N PHE A 797 -10.63 -9.79 -23.25
CA PHE A 797 -9.34 -9.73 -23.92
C PHE A 797 -8.47 -8.60 -23.37
N THR A 798 -9.04 -7.42 -23.11
CA THR A 798 -8.34 -6.31 -22.44
C THR A 798 -7.83 -6.74 -21.07
N LEU A 799 -8.65 -7.42 -20.26
CA LEU A 799 -8.25 -7.95 -18.95
C LEU A 799 -7.14 -9.00 -19.06
N LEU A 800 -7.21 -9.87 -20.07
CA LEU A 800 -6.16 -10.87 -20.34
C LEU A 800 -4.84 -10.19 -20.73
N LEU A 801 -4.88 -9.18 -21.61
CA LEU A 801 -3.70 -8.42 -22.00
C LEU A 801 -3.11 -7.63 -20.85
N LEU A 802 -3.95 -7.01 -20.00
CA LEU A 802 -3.51 -6.34 -18.78
C LEU A 802 -2.78 -7.30 -17.86
N LEU A 803 -3.35 -8.49 -17.61
CA LEU A 803 -2.71 -9.53 -16.81
C LEU A 803 -1.38 -9.99 -17.43
N TRP A 804 -1.39 -10.25 -18.74
CA TRP A 804 -0.22 -10.69 -19.49
C TRP A 804 0.92 -9.65 -19.45
N PHE A 805 0.64 -8.39 -19.77
CA PHE A 805 1.65 -7.32 -19.74
C PHE A 805 2.10 -7.00 -18.31
N THR A 806 1.22 -7.14 -17.31
CA THR A 806 1.61 -7.05 -15.90
C THR A 806 2.65 -8.11 -15.57
N ILE A 807 2.42 -9.37 -15.93
CA ILE A 807 3.39 -10.45 -15.67
C ILE A 807 4.68 -10.23 -16.48
N LEU A 808 4.55 -9.97 -17.77
CA LEU A 808 5.67 -9.91 -18.69
C LEU A 808 6.58 -8.70 -18.43
N ARG A 809 6.02 -7.48 -18.32
CA ARG A 809 6.81 -6.25 -18.22
C ARG A 809 7.16 -5.86 -16.79
N ARG A 810 6.28 -6.18 -15.83
CA ARG A 810 6.51 -5.85 -14.42
C ARG A 810 7.40 -6.88 -13.71
N LEU A 811 7.30 -8.16 -14.09
CA LEU A 811 8.02 -9.25 -13.42
C LEU A 811 9.20 -9.76 -14.27
N LEU A 812 8.96 -10.14 -15.52
CA LEU A 812 9.95 -10.88 -16.31
C LEU A 812 10.97 -10.00 -17.04
N LEU A 813 10.55 -8.85 -17.58
CA LEU A 813 11.35 -8.02 -18.49
C LEU A 813 11.71 -6.63 -17.94
N ARG A 814 11.58 -6.42 -16.62
CA ARG A 814 11.78 -5.13 -15.95
C ARG A 814 13.16 -4.48 -16.17
N TRP A 815 14.17 -5.26 -16.56
CA TRP A 815 15.56 -4.80 -16.79
C TRP A 815 15.95 -4.76 -18.28
N ARG A 816 15.06 -5.11 -19.20
CA ARG A 816 15.36 -5.17 -20.63
C ARG A 816 15.01 -3.84 -21.29
N SER A 817 16.04 -3.05 -21.63
CA SER A 817 15.88 -1.92 -22.54
C SER A 817 15.59 -2.42 -23.96
N SER A 818 15.06 -1.55 -24.81
CA SER A 818 14.86 -1.86 -26.23
C SER A 818 15.13 -0.65 -27.10
N PRO A 819 15.78 -0.86 -28.26
CA PRO A 819 15.95 0.20 -29.22
C PRO A 819 14.59 0.56 -29.84
N VAL A 820 14.48 1.82 -30.24
CA VAL A 820 13.33 2.35 -30.97
C VAL A 820 13.85 2.91 -32.28
N GLU A 821 13.27 2.47 -33.39
CA GLU A 821 13.54 3.03 -34.71
C GLU A 821 12.32 3.78 -35.20
N ILE A 822 12.53 4.99 -35.70
CA ILE A 822 11.50 5.86 -36.25
C ILE A 822 11.89 6.16 -37.71
N THR A 823 10.93 6.16 -38.62
CA THR A 823 11.16 6.59 -40.00
C THR A 823 9.98 7.36 -40.52
N ALA A 824 10.21 8.43 -41.27
CA ALA A 824 9.19 9.14 -42.01
C ALA A 824 9.55 9.12 -43.49
N ARG A 825 8.57 8.81 -44.35
CA ARG A 825 8.67 8.94 -45.80
C ARG A 825 7.66 9.98 -46.26
N ALA A 826 8.15 11.09 -46.77
CA ALA A 826 7.35 12.13 -47.40
C ALA A 826 7.41 11.95 -48.93
N THR A 827 6.26 12.03 -49.60
CA THR A 827 6.15 11.89 -51.07
C THR A 827 5.39 13.08 -51.66
N SER A 828 5.95 13.76 -52.66
CA SER A 828 5.29 14.84 -53.39
C SER A 828 4.21 14.30 -54.34
N GLU A 829 3.33 15.17 -54.83
CA GLU A 829 2.41 14.85 -55.93
C GLU A 829 3.17 14.40 -57.20
N SER A 830 4.35 14.97 -57.45
CA SER A 830 5.25 14.58 -58.57
C SER A 830 5.98 13.25 -58.36
N GLY A 831 5.79 12.58 -57.22
CA GLY A 831 6.39 11.28 -56.89
C GLY A 831 7.80 11.33 -56.32
N GLN A 832 8.33 12.51 -55.99
CA GLN A 832 9.61 12.67 -55.31
C GLN A 832 9.47 12.25 -53.84
N THR A 833 10.39 11.41 -53.36
CA THR A 833 10.36 10.87 -52.00
C THR A 833 11.56 11.34 -51.18
N HIS A 834 11.31 11.78 -49.95
CA HIS A 834 12.33 12.05 -48.94
C HIS A 834 12.12 11.15 -47.72
N VAL A 835 13.21 10.60 -47.19
CA VAL A 835 13.15 9.66 -46.07
C VAL A 835 14.03 10.14 -44.94
N VAL A 836 13.44 10.31 -43.77
CA VAL A 836 14.17 10.56 -42.52
C VAL A 836 14.08 9.30 -41.65
N LYS A 837 15.20 8.92 -41.04
CA LYS A 837 15.31 7.74 -40.16
C LYS A 837 16.00 8.13 -38.88
N LEU A 838 15.52 7.62 -37.76
CA LEU A 838 16.13 7.78 -36.44
C LEU A 838 16.17 6.43 -35.73
N ARG A 839 17.25 6.20 -34.98
CA ARG A 839 17.40 5.07 -34.06
C ARG A 839 17.86 5.58 -32.71
N ALA A 840 17.10 5.25 -31.67
CA ALA A 840 17.47 5.39 -30.27
C ALA A 840 17.85 4.00 -29.72
N GLU A 841 19.04 3.86 -29.13
CA GLU A 841 19.48 2.57 -28.57
C GLU A 841 18.72 2.18 -27.28
N ASP A 842 18.24 3.16 -26.50
CA ASP A 842 17.35 2.95 -25.34
C ASP A 842 16.19 3.95 -25.36
N GLY A 843 14.99 3.47 -25.70
CA GLY A 843 13.84 4.34 -25.89
C GLY A 843 13.41 5.14 -24.66
N MET A 844 13.59 4.61 -23.44
CA MET A 844 13.18 5.33 -22.22
C MET A 844 14.19 6.41 -21.82
N GLN A 845 15.48 6.10 -21.95
CA GLN A 845 16.54 7.08 -21.73
C GLN A 845 16.44 8.20 -22.77
N SER A 846 16.29 7.86 -24.05
CA SER A 846 16.15 8.85 -25.11
C SER A 846 14.89 9.71 -24.95
N ALA A 847 13.77 9.16 -24.45
CA ALA A 847 12.61 9.98 -24.12
C ALA A 847 12.96 11.06 -23.06
N GLY A 848 13.63 10.67 -21.97
CA GLY A 848 14.07 11.62 -20.94
C GLY A 848 15.04 12.68 -21.45
N ASP A 849 16.02 12.28 -22.25
CA ASP A 849 17.00 13.19 -22.85
C ASP A 849 16.34 14.16 -23.85
N ALA A 850 15.34 13.71 -24.61
CA ALA A 850 14.59 14.54 -25.55
C ALA A 850 13.75 15.62 -24.83
N VAL A 851 13.04 15.24 -23.76
CA VAL A 851 12.28 16.20 -22.94
C VAL A 851 13.23 17.24 -22.33
N ALA A 852 14.37 16.82 -21.80
CA ALA A 852 15.32 17.75 -21.18
C ALA A 852 15.95 18.74 -22.16
N LEU A 853 16.24 18.30 -23.39
CA LEU A 853 16.72 19.19 -24.47
C LEU A 853 15.65 20.15 -24.95
N LEU A 854 14.39 19.71 -25.05
CA LEU A 854 13.27 20.59 -25.37
C LEU A 854 13.13 21.69 -24.32
N VAL A 855 13.20 21.34 -23.03
CA VAL A 855 13.16 22.32 -21.92
C VAL A 855 14.33 23.29 -22.02
N GLU A 856 15.52 22.82 -22.36
CA GLU A 856 16.71 23.67 -22.57
C GLU A 856 16.54 24.65 -23.74
N ASP A 857 15.98 24.20 -24.86
CA ASP A 857 15.69 25.06 -26.02
C ASP A 857 14.63 26.11 -25.67
N LEU A 858 13.52 25.70 -25.06
CA LEU A 858 12.42 26.59 -24.67
C LEU A 858 12.82 27.60 -23.59
N ALA A 859 13.74 27.23 -22.70
CA ALA A 859 14.29 28.15 -21.69
C ALA A 859 15.19 29.23 -22.32
N ARG A 860 15.82 28.95 -23.48
CA ARG A 860 16.64 29.94 -24.20
C ARG A 860 15.80 30.87 -25.06
N ALA A 861 14.73 30.36 -25.66
CA ALA A 861 13.83 31.09 -26.53
C ALA A 861 12.40 30.58 -26.37
N THR A 862 11.70 31.08 -25.35
CA THR A 862 10.29 30.73 -25.13
C THR A 862 9.43 31.34 -26.25
N PRO A 863 8.56 30.56 -26.90
CA PRO A 863 7.65 31.09 -27.90
C PRO A 863 6.63 32.06 -27.26
N GLU A 864 5.91 32.80 -28.11
CA GLU A 864 4.76 33.60 -27.64
C GLU A 864 3.71 32.70 -26.99
N ALA A 865 2.83 33.30 -26.17
CA ALA A 865 1.76 32.55 -25.52
C ALA A 865 0.88 31.83 -26.54
N GLY A 866 0.52 30.59 -26.24
CA GLY A 866 -0.25 29.75 -27.14
C GLY A 866 0.06 28.27 -27.04
N VAL A 867 -0.52 27.50 -27.94
CA VAL A 867 -0.48 26.04 -27.93
C VAL A 867 0.23 25.55 -29.17
N TYR A 868 1.25 24.74 -28.98
CA TYR A 868 2.15 24.30 -30.02
C TYR A 868 2.32 22.79 -30.01
N MET A 869 2.41 22.20 -31.18
CA MET A 869 3.01 20.91 -31.39
C MET A 869 4.53 21.02 -31.24
N ILE A 870 5.17 19.97 -30.75
CA ILE A 870 6.62 19.96 -30.53
C ILE A 870 7.44 20.42 -31.76
N ASP A 871 7.00 20.09 -32.97
CA ASP A 871 7.72 20.39 -34.21
C ASP A 871 7.54 21.83 -34.74
N GLU A 872 6.68 22.62 -34.08
CA GLU A 872 6.53 24.06 -34.30
C GLU A 872 7.52 24.88 -33.44
N VAL A 873 7.97 24.32 -32.30
CA VAL A 873 8.86 25.01 -31.35
C VAL A 873 10.32 24.52 -31.41
N THR A 874 10.58 23.33 -31.94
CA THR A 874 11.96 22.84 -32.13
C THR A 874 12.11 22.01 -33.41
N GLN A 875 13.36 21.68 -33.76
CA GLN A 875 13.72 20.92 -34.94
C GLN A 875 14.47 19.63 -34.57
N LEU A 876 14.36 18.62 -35.44
CA LEU A 876 15.01 17.33 -35.23
C LEU A 876 16.53 17.48 -35.01
N ASP A 877 17.20 18.30 -35.83
CA ASP A 877 18.66 18.47 -35.76
C ASP A 877 19.11 19.12 -34.44
N ALA A 878 18.31 20.04 -33.88
CA ALA A 878 18.63 20.72 -32.62
C ALA A 878 18.62 19.74 -31.44
N ILE A 879 17.61 18.86 -31.40
CA ILE A 879 17.45 17.87 -30.34
C ILE A 879 18.37 16.66 -30.59
N ALA A 880 18.18 15.95 -31.70
CA ALA A 880 18.78 14.64 -31.93
C ALA A 880 20.32 14.65 -32.02
N SER A 881 20.93 15.75 -32.49
CA SER A 881 22.40 15.87 -32.60
C SER A 881 23.09 15.88 -31.24
N SER A 882 22.38 16.29 -30.19
CA SER A 882 22.89 16.42 -28.82
C SER A 882 22.51 15.21 -27.94
N MET A 883 21.83 14.20 -28.49
CA MET A 883 21.31 13.05 -27.75
C MET A 883 22.30 11.88 -27.72
N PRO A 884 22.66 11.36 -26.53
CA PRO A 884 23.48 10.16 -26.42
C PRO A 884 22.78 8.93 -27.01
N GLY A 885 23.50 8.16 -27.84
CA GLY A 885 22.97 6.90 -28.37
C GLY A 885 21.80 7.05 -29.35
N VAL A 886 21.56 8.26 -29.86
CA VAL A 886 20.63 8.52 -30.94
C VAL A 886 21.41 8.74 -32.23
N LYS A 887 20.93 8.14 -33.32
CA LYS A 887 21.47 8.32 -34.66
C LYS A 887 20.31 8.65 -35.58
N PHE A 888 20.50 9.61 -36.47
CA PHE A 888 19.53 9.90 -37.51
C PHE A 888 20.21 10.07 -38.87
N ALA A 889 19.44 9.86 -39.94
CA ALA A 889 19.89 9.94 -41.32
C ALA A 889 18.75 10.45 -42.19
N THR A 890 19.14 11.15 -43.25
CA THR A 890 18.26 11.67 -44.29
C THR A 890 18.67 11.07 -45.62
N GLU A 891 17.70 10.56 -46.40
CA GLU A 891 17.87 9.97 -47.72
C GLU A 891 16.94 10.59 -48.76
#